data_AF-A0A1W9M9X8-F1
#
_entry.id   AF-A0A1W9M9X8-F1
#
_cell.length_a   1.000
_cell.length_b   1.000
_cell.length_c   1.000
_cell.angle_alpha   90.00
_cell.angle_beta   90.00
_cell.angle_gamma   90.00
#
_symmetry.space_group_name_H-M   'P 1'
#
loop_
_entity.id
_entity.type
_entity.pdbx_description
1 polymer ?
#
loop_
_entity_poly.entity_id
_entity_poly.type
_entity_poly.pdbx_seq_one_letter_code
_entity_poly.pdbx_strand_id
1 'polypeptide(L)'
;MNLKEHFEPVRENFLSPGVMVLLSLMAVGGAFAAARFTFGIAKVSNLSNQFPWGIWVAVDVASGVALAAGGFTTGLIAYILNREQYHAVIRPALLTAMLGYTFVVLGLLADIGRYWNITSPIFNHNGNSVLFEVAMCVMIYLHVLYIEFIPIVVERFKGKVNLPGPFAAMNSLAESALGIADRILGKVMWFFIITGIVLSCLHQSSLGSLMLIAPYKVHPLWYTPVLPLLFLLSAFAAGYPMVTFESIIVSKSFGREPEMDVLTPLAKFMPVLMGFYLVVKLGDMFVRKTYVYLPDGSCQSISFLAEVIFGVIVPFVLLLIPKVRRSPGWLFFASTLFVIGILLNRINVFVVSYTPPYIIRSYFPAVGEIFITVGLIATLMFIYRVFVFIFPVLGARPERMSPMVLLIFMLAAGTAFHSPANAEMPKNLPMVSEKVFPSAADAPKLHIIDSPLIKKYSDLYEPVRFMHSKHANVLGDCTICHHRMAEKADDRYGKKVTLAELRQKKKLPADCHSCHGKPFDPAHLDIPGLKAAYHRLCMDCHKEAEQTTHIRGPVTYSAMVRGPVARTLDTRAPTDCLSCHPKNVPDHGKLVKLKGKPDALSVTGSCLSCHEKEGKSILKTSHWNWHGPSPYTLGHENRIDMGKATNTINNFCINLTGNWPRCTSCHIGYGWKDETFDFTDMRKIDCLICHDTTKTYKKDPPGAGFPDKGVDLLKVAQNVGRPGRSTCGMNCHFMGGGGDAVKHGDMNSKLENPDKSCDVHMGSKESGGLDFRCQT
;
A
#
# COMPACT_ATOMS: atom_id res chain seq x y z
N MET A 1 -2.42 -35.13 50.73
CA MET A 1 -1.34 -35.94 50.14
C MET A 1 -0.61 -35.04 49.14
N ASN A 2 0.61 -34.58 49.48
CA ASN A 2 1.39 -33.62 48.70
C ASN A 2 1.90 -34.28 47.40
N LEU A 3 1.18 -34.14 46.29
CA LEU A 3 1.70 -34.43 44.96
C LEU A 3 2.30 -33.13 44.41
N LYS A 4 3.54 -32.81 44.80
CA LYS A 4 4.33 -31.86 44.02
C LYS A 4 4.68 -32.57 42.70
N GLU A 5 4.00 -32.20 41.63
CA GLU A 5 4.40 -32.59 40.28
C GLU A 5 5.84 -32.11 40.05
N HIS A 6 6.76 -33.06 39.84
CA HIS A 6 8.15 -32.76 39.54
C HIS A 6 8.25 -32.46 38.05
N PHE A 7 8.58 -31.21 37.69
CA PHE A 7 8.90 -30.82 36.33
C PHE A 7 10.42 -30.97 36.12
N GLU A 8 10.85 -31.78 35.16
CA GLU A 8 12.27 -31.94 34.81
C GLU A 8 12.49 -31.71 33.31
N PRO A 9 13.64 -31.17 32.88
CA PRO A 9 13.98 -31.10 31.46
C PRO A 9 14.07 -32.49 30.84
N VAL A 10 13.71 -32.60 29.57
CA VAL A 10 13.74 -33.87 28.82
C VAL A 10 15.18 -34.32 28.58
N ARG A 11 15.46 -35.63 28.70
CA ARG A 11 16.82 -36.21 28.59
C ARG A 11 17.12 -36.92 27.26
N GLU A 12 16.16 -36.93 26.34
CA GLU A 12 16.26 -37.69 25.08
C GLU A 12 17.28 -37.12 24.07
N ASN A 13 17.53 -37.83 22.96
CA ASN A 13 18.37 -37.32 21.89
C ASN A 13 17.76 -36.06 21.24
N PHE A 14 18.51 -34.96 21.29
CA PHE A 14 18.07 -33.67 20.75
C PHE A 14 17.87 -33.72 19.23
N LEU A 15 18.83 -34.30 18.50
CA LEU A 15 18.82 -34.43 17.03
C LEU A 15 18.05 -35.69 16.60
N SER A 16 16.83 -35.47 16.10
CA SER A 16 16.01 -36.50 15.44
C SER A 16 15.92 -36.26 13.93
N PRO A 17 15.49 -37.24 13.12
CA PRO A 17 15.22 -37.00 11.70
C PRO A 17 14.24 -35.85 11.46
N GLY A 18 13.24 -35.68 12.34
CA GLY A 18 12.34 -34.54 12.32
C GLY A 18 13.06 -33.21 12.54
N VAL A 19 14.02 -33.16 13.46
CA VAL A 19 14.85 -31.96 13.67
C VAL A 19 15.70 -31.64 12.45
N MET A 20 16.22 -32.63 11.72
CA MET A 20 16.97 -32.38 10.48
C MET A 20 16.09 -31.78 9.38
N VAL A 21 14.83 -32.23 9.26
CA VAL A 21 13.84 -31.62 8.36
C VAL A 21 13.56 -30.17 8.79
N LEU A 22 13.36 -29.91 10.09
CA LEU A 22 13.16 -28.56 10.61
C LEU A 22 14.36 -27.65 10.27
N LEU A 23 15.59 -28.10 10.53
CA LEU A 23 16.80 -27.34 10.22
C LEU A 23 16.93 -27.02 8.74
N SER A 24 16.53 -27.94 7.86
CA SER A 24 16.54 -27.72 6.42
C SER A 24 15.51 -26.66 6.00
N LEU A 25 14.28 -26.73 6.52
CA LEU A 25 13.25 -25.72 6.29
C LEU A 25 13.65 -24.35 6.84
N MET A 26 14.28 -24.32 8.03
CA MET A 26 14.83 -23.11 8.63
C MET A 26 15.93 -22.49 7.77
N ALA A 27 16.85 -23.31 7.23
CA ALA A 27 17.92 -22.82 6.36
C ALA A 27 17.37 -22.21 5.06
N VAL A 28 16.39 -22.87 4.42
CA VAL A 28 15.75 -22.36 3.20
C VAL A 28 14.96 -21.08 3.49
N GLY A 29 14.13 -21.07 4.54
CA GLY A 29 13.39 -19.88 4.96
C GLY A 29 14.31 -18.73 5.36
N GLY A 30 15.40 -19.01 6.06
CA GLY A 30 16.43 -18.05 6.44
C GLY A 30 17.15 -17.45 5.23
N ALA A 31 17.41 -18.24 4.18
CA ALA A 31 17.98 -17.72 2.93
C ALA A 31 17.03 -16.74 2.23
N PHE A 32 15.73 -17.06 2.14
CA PHE A 32 14.73 -16.13 1.62
C PHE A 32 14.56 -14.89 2.51
N ALA A 33 14.59 -15.04 3.83
CA ALA A 33 14.55 -13.91 4.75
C ALA A 33 15.79 -13.00 4.58
N ALA A 34 16.98 -13.57 4.41
CA ALA A 34 18.18 -12.80 4.10
C ALA A 34 18.01 -12.03 2.79
N ALA A 35 17.53 -12.68 1.72
CA ALA A 35 17.24 -12.04 0.45
C ALA A 35 16.20 -10.90 0.58
N ARG A 36 15.19 -11.09 1.43
CA ARG A 36 14.18 -10.07 1.76
C ARG A 36 14.79 -8.83 2.40
N PHE A 37 15.72 -9.00 3.34
CA PHE A 37 16.34 -7.88 4.06
C PHE A 37 17.45 -7.20 3.25
N THR A 38 18.08 -7.89 2.30
CA THR A 38 19.13 -7.30 1.44
C THR A 38 18.59 -6.68 0.16
N PHE A 39 17.59 -7.30 -0.50
CA PHE A 39 17.09 -6.86 -1.81
C PHE A 39 15.67 -6.28 -1.79
N GLY A 40 14.98 -6.30 -0.64
CA GLY A 40 13.65 -5.70 -0.45
C GLY A 40 12.47 -6.66 -0.67
N ILE A 41 11.26 -6.19 -0.33
CA ILE A 41 10.00 -6.97 -0.32
C ILE A 41 9.70 -7.61 -1.67
N ALA A 42 9.80 -6.80 -2.73
CA ALA A 42 9.38 -7.16 -4.08
C ALA A 42 10.20 -8.29 -4.71
N LYS A 43 11.35 -8.67 -4.12
CA LYS A 43 12.21 -9.74 -4.63
C LYS A 43 11.82 -11.12 -4.14
N VAL A 44 11.07 -11.21 -3.04
CA VAL A 44 10.72 -12.48 -2.39
C VAL A 44 9.21 -12.71 -2.30
N SER A 45 8.40 -11.70 -2.59
CA SER A 45 6.95 -11.74 -2.44
C SER A 45 6.22 -11.28 -3.69
N ASN A 46 4.98 -11.76 -3.84
CA ASN A 46 4.04 -11.31 -4.86
C ASN A 46 3.11 -10.19 -4.35
N LEU A 47 3.44 -9.58 -3.20
CA LEU A 47 2.73 -8.43 -2.68
C LEU A 47 2.81 -7.26 -3.68
N SER A 48 1.73 -6.50 -3.76
CA SER A 48 1.61 -5.39 -4.68
C SER A 48 0.79 -4.26 -4.07
N ASN A 49 0.69 -3.14 -4.78
CA ASN A 49 -0.19 -2.05 -4.37
C ASN A 49 -1.69 -2.45 -4.34
N GLN A 50 -2.08 -3.52 -5.07
CA GLN A 50 -3.44 -4.04 -5.05
C GLN A 50 -3.65 -5.04 -3.91
N PHE A 51 -2.65 -5.87 -3.64
CA PHE A 51 -2.66 -6.86 -2.56
C PHE A 51 -1.50 -6.56 -1.61
N PRO A 52 -1.69 -5.58 -0.70
CA PRO A 52 -0.64 -5.16 0.22
C PRO A 52 -0.40 -6.19 1.34
N TRP A 53 -1.40 -7.02 1.63
CA TRP A 53 -1.33 -8.09 2.61
C TRP A 53 -1.51 -9.44 1.93
N GLY A 54 -0.72 -10.41 2.37
CA GLY A 54 -0.71 -11.76 1.85
C GLY A 54 -0.66 -12.79 2.98
N ILE A 55 -0.01 -13.92 2.71
CA ILE A 55 0.06 -15.01 3.69
C ILE A 55 0.84 -14.63 4.96
N TRP A 56 1.77 -13.68 4.92
CA TRP A 56 2.47 -13.23 6.13
C TRP A 56 1.51 -12.61 7.16
N VAL A 57 0.61 -11.72 6.73
CA VAL A 57 -0.41 -11.18 7.64
C VAL A 57 -1.45 -12.23 8.00
N ALA A 58 -1.94 -13.01 7.03
CA ALA A 58 -3.03 -13.95 7.29
C ALA A 58 -2.60 -15.16 8.14
N VAL A 59 -1.42 -15.71 7.90
CA VAL A 59 -0.88 -16.90 8.57
C VAL A 59 0.00 -16.48 9.74
N ASP A 60 1.11 -15.77 9.50
CA ASP A 60 2.10 -15.53 10.55
C ASP A 60 1.56 -14.62 11.65
N VAL A 61 0.76 -13.61 11.29
CA VAL A 61 0.17 -12.67 12.26
C VAL A 61 -1.20 -13.14 12.73
N ALA A 62 -2.22 -13.12 11.87
CA ALA A 62 -3.61 -13.31 12.29
C ALA A 62 -3.90 -14.73 12.78
N SER A 63 -3.31 -15.75 12.14
CA SER A 63 -3.47 -17.14 12.59
C SER A 63 -2.52 -17.46 13.72
N GLY A 64 -1.24 -17.08 13.64
CA GLY A 64 -0.26 -17.30 14.70
C GLY A 64 -0.74 -16.78 16.05
N VAL A 65 -1.29 -15.55 16.07
CA VAL A 65 -1.88 -14.95 17.26
C VAL A 65 -3.13 -15.70 17.75
N ALA A 66 -4.02 -16.15 16.85
CA ALA A 66 -5.20 -16.92 17.23
C ALA A 66 -4.86 -18.31 17.80
N LEU A 67 -3.83 -18.96 17.27
CA LEU A 67 -3.37 -20.27 17.73
C LEU A 67 -2.62 -20.18 19.06
N ALA A 68 -1.94 -19.07 19.33
CA ALA A 68 -1.34 -18.78 20.63
C ALA A 68 -2.38 -18.57 21.77
N ALA A 69 -3.68 -18.66 21.49
CA ALA A 69 -4.74 -18.51 22.48
C ALA A 69 -4.74 -19.57 23.59
N GLY A 70 -4.04 -20.69 23.39
CA GLY A 70 -3.87 -21.73 24.40
C GLY A 70 -3.43 -21.18 25.75
N GLY A 71 -2.39 -20.34 25.80
CA GLY A 71 -1.81 -19.83 27.04
C GLY A 71 -2.81 -19.11 27.94
N PHE A 72 -3.51 -18.09 27.41
CA PHE A 72 -4.45 -17.30 28.23
C PHE A 72 -5.75 -18.06 28.53
N THR A 73 -6.22 -18.92 27.62
CA THR A 73 -7.46 -19.70 27.85
C THR A 73 -7.26 -20.79 28.90
N THR A 74 -6.07 -21.41 28.96
CA THR A 74 -5.70 -22.32 30.05
C THR A 74 -5.39 -21.58 31.34
N GLY A 75 -4.74 -20.41 31.26
CA GLY A 75 -4.48 -19.54 32.42
C GLY A 75 -5.76 -19.07 33.10
N LEU A 76 -6.79 -18.72 32.32
CA LEU A 76 -8.12 -18.37 32.81
C LEU A 76 -8.76 -19.51 33.63
N ILE A 77 -8.73 -20.74 33.13
CA ILE A 77 -9.31 -21.88 33.85
C ILE A 77 -8.50 -22.20 35.11
N ALA A 78 -7.18 -22.25 35.00
CA ALA A 78 -6.36 -22.71 36.10
C ALA A 78 -6.26 -21.68 37.24
N TYR A 79 -5.99 -20.41 36.91
CA TYR A 79 -5.70 -19.38 37.91
C TYR A 79 -6.94 -18.60 38.37
N ILE A 80 -7.92 -18.36 37.49
CA ILE A 80 -9.13 -17.59 37.85
C ILE A 80 -10.25 -18.52 38.29
N LEU A 81 -10.50 -19.62 37.56
CA LEU A 81 -11.51 -20.61 37.98
C LEU A 81 -10.99 -21.63 39.00
N ASN A 82 -9.74 -21.47 39.46
CA ASN A 82 -9.08 -22.24 40.51
C ASN A 82 -9.18 -23.76 40.32
N ARG A 83 -8.86 -24.24 39.11
CA ARG A 83 -8.91 -25.67 38.76
C ARG A 83 -7.51 -26.25 38.67
N GLU A 84 -7.02 -26.77 39.79
CA GLU A 84 -5.64 -27.26 39.95
C GLU A 84 -5.26 -28.39 38.96
N GLN A 85 -6.21 -29.21 38.52
CA GLN A 85 -5.99 -30.32 37.58
C GLN A 85 -5.44 -29.90 36.21
N TYR A 86 -5.45 -28.60 35.88
CA TYR A 86 -4.94 -28.08 34.61
C TYR A 86 -3.52 -27.52 34.72
N HIS A 87 -2.88 -27.55 35.89
CA HIS A 87 -1.50 -27.04 36.05
C HIS A 87 -0.48 -27.72 35.14
N ALA A 88 -0.67 -29.01 34.82
CA ALA A 88 0.19 -29.78 33.91
C ALA A 88 0.28 -29.17 32.49
N VAL A 89 -0.80 -28.54 32.00
CA VAL A 89 -0.86 -27.98 30.63
C VAL A 89 -0.56 -26.49 30.55
N ILE A 90 -0.46 -25.78 31.68
CA ILE A 90 -0.20 -24.32 31.69
C ILE A 90 1.20 -24.00 31.17
N ARG A 91 2.24 -24.66 31.68
CA ARG A 91 3.64 -24.34 31.30
C ARG A 91 3.88 -24.57 29.80
N PRO A 92 3.43 -25.69 29.19
CA PRO A 92 3.48 -25.87 27.74
C PRO A 92 2.70 -24.79 26.98
N ALA A 93 1.45 -24.50 27.39
CA ALA A 93 0.62 -23.50 26.72
C ALA A 93 1.18 -22.07 26.82
N LEU A 94 1.81 -21.73 27.95
CA LEU A 94 2.50 -20.47 28.16
C LEU A 94 3.74 -20.36 27.26
N LEU A 95 4.53 -21.43 27.14
CA LEU A 95 5.69 -21.48 26.25
C LEU A 95 5.25 -21.30 24.79
N THR A 96 4.20 -21.99 24.37
CA THR A 96 3.58 -21.82 23.05
C THR A 96 3.17 -20.37 22.84
N ALA A 97 2.45 -19.77 23.78
CA ALA A 97 2.01 -18.39 23.63
C ALA A 97 3.19 -17.44 23.52
N MET A 98 4.17 -17.54 24.43
CA MET A 98 5.38 -16.71 24.40
C MET A 98 6.12 -16.82 23.06
N LEU A 99 6.41 -18.04 22.60
CA LEU A 99 7.09 -18.24 21.31
C LEU A 99 6.22 -17.81 20.13
N GLY A 100 4.93 -18.13 20.14
CA GLY A 100 3.99 -17.72 19.10
C GLY A 100 4.02 -16.21 18.87
N TYR A 101 3.94 -15.40 19.94
CA TYR A 101 4.01 -13.96 19.83
C TYR A 101 5.39 -13.44 19.43
N THR A 102 6.47 -14.06 19.89
CA THR A 102 7.82 -13.73 19.42
C THR A 102 7.93 -13.92 17.91
N PHE A 103 7.42 -15.03 17.38
CA PHE A 103 7.45 -15.32 15.95
C PHE A 103 6.48 -14.49 15.12
N VAL A 104 5.36 -14.04 15.70
CA VAL A 104 4.50 -13.01 15.09
C VAL A 104 5.29 -11.71 14.87
N VAL A 105 6.07 -11.27 15.86
CA VAL A 105 6.92 -10.08 15.72
C VAL A 105 8.00 -10.28 14.66
N LEU A 106 8.64 -11.45 14.61
CA LEU A 106 9.62 -11.77 13.57
C LEU A 106 8.99 -11.80 12.16
N GLY A 107 7.77 -12.34 12.02
CA GLY A 107 6.99 -12.30 10.79
C GLY A 107 6.65 -10.86 10.38
N LEU A 108 6.24 -10.01 11.32
CA LEU A 108 5.99 -8.58 11.07
C LEU A 108 7.25 -7.85 10.57
N LEU A 109 8.43 -8.19 11.08
CA LEU A 109 9.68 -7.60 10.56
C LEU A 109 9.93 -7.95 9.10
N ALA A 110 9.51 -9.14 8.64
CA ALA A 110 9.59 -9.51 7.22
C ALA A 110 8.53 -8.78 6.38
N ASP A 111 7.32 -8.59 6.92
CA ASP A 111 6.20 -7.93 6.23
C ASP A 111 6.40 -6.41 6.06
N ILE A 112 6.96 -5.73 7.07
CA ILE A 112 7.08 -4.27 7.08
C ILE A 112 8.26 -3.77 6.21
N GLY A 113 7.97 -2.81 5.33
CA GLY A 113 8.98 -2.20 4.44
C GLY A 113 10.15 -1.53 5.17
N ARG A 114 9.86 -0.77 6.23
CA ARG A 114 10.86 -0.08 7.08
C ARG A 114 10.93 -0.75 8.46
N TYR A 115 11.32 -2.02 8.49
CA TYR A 115 11.35 -2.84 9.71
C TYR A 115 12.21 -2.24 10.84
N TRP A 116 13.26 -1.46 10.53
CA TRP A 116 14.06 -0.75 11.52
C TRP A 116 13.30 0.37 12.26
N ASN A 117 12.15 0.81 11.73
CA ASN A 117 11.30 1.84 12.32
C ASN A 117 10.09 1.25 13.08
N ILE A 118 10.14 -0.02 13.49
CA ILE A 118 9.04 -0.71 14.17
C ILE A 118 8.66 -0.08 15.52
N THR A 119 9.56 0.69 16.15
CA THR A 119 9.31 1.40 17.42
C THR A 119 8.54 2.72 17.23
N SER A 120 8.37 3.18 15.99
CA SER A 120 7.69 4.45 15.70
C SER A 120 6.28 4.58 16.29
N PRO A 121 5.43 3.54 16.38
CA PRO A 121 4.12 3.66 17.02
C PRO A 121 4.17 4.11 18.48
N ILE A 122 5.27 3.88 19.21
CA ILE A 122 5.44 4.31 20.60
C ILE A 122 5.61 5.84 20.68
N PHE A 123 6.43 6.40 19.78
CA PHE A 123 6.84 7.81 19.83
C PHE A 123 5.99 8.72 18.92
N ASN A 124 5.44 8.18 17.83
CA ASN A 124 4.66 8.88 16.82
C ASN A 124 3.28 8.20 16.63
N HIS A 125 2.49 8.17 17.71
CA HIS A 125 1.23 7.43 17.74
C HIS A 125 0.09 8.14 16.98
N ASN A 126 -0.84 7.33 16.46
CA ASN A 126 -2.13 7.79 15.95
C ASN A 126 -3.23 6.95 16.62
N GLY A 127 -3.89 7.51 17.63
CA GLY A 127 -4.93 6.83 18.42
C GLY A 127 -6.17 6.42 17.62
N ASN A 128 -6.36 6.93 16.40
CA ASN A 128 -7.47 6.55 15.53
C ASN A 128 -7.15 5.33 14.65
N SER A 129 -5.94 4.78 14.73
CA SER A 129 -5.50 3.64 13.92
C SER A 129 -5.66 2.32 14.68
N VAL A 130 -6.42 1.38 14.12
CA VAL A 130 -6.50 0.00 14.67
C VAL A 130 -5.12 -0.66 14.72
N LEU A 131 -4.23 -0.37 13.77
CA LEU A 131 -2.86 -0.90 13.78
C LEU A 131 -2.03 -0.34 14.93
N PHE A 132 -2.30 0.87 15.41
CA PHE A 132 -1.63 1.40 16.61
C PHE A 132 -2.05 0.59 17.83
N GLU A 133 -3.34 0.34 18.01
CA GLU A 133 -3.87 -0.50 19.09
C GLU A 133 -3.27 -1.91 19.05
N VAL A 134 -3.32 -2.58 17.89
CA VAL A 134 -2.73 -3.92 17.70
C VAL A 134 -1.25 -3.92 18.05
N ALA A 135 -0.47 -2.95 17.55
CA ALA A 135 0.96 -2.87 17.82
C ALA A 135 1.25 -2.71 19.32
N MET A 136 0.57 -1.78 20.00
CA MET A 136 0.77 -1.54 21.43
C MET A 136 0.36 -2.75 22.27
N CYS A 137 -0.79 -3.37 21.97
CA CYS A 137 -1.27 -4.52 22.71
C CYS A 137 -0.32 -5.73 22.54
N VAL A 138 0.12 -6.03 21.31
CA VAL A 138 1.06 -7.13 21.06
C VAL A 138 2.41 -6.88 21.74
N MET A 139 2.94 -5.64 21.67
CA MET A 139 4.19 -5.30 22.35
C MET A 139 4.10 -5.47 23.86
N ILE A 140 3.08 -4.91 24.51
CA ILE A 140 2.92 -5.01 25.96
C ILE A 140 2.66 -6.47 26.35
N TYR A 141 1.81 -7.18 25.62
CA TYR A 141 1.48 -8.57 25.92
C TYR A 141 2.69 -9.50 25.80
N LEU A 142 3.56 -9.29 24.81
CA LEU A 142 4.80 -10.06 24.70
C LEU A 142 5.68 -9.91 25.95
N HIS A 143 5.79 -8.70 26.52
CA HIS A 143 6.52 -8.50 27.77
C HIS A 143 5.84 -9.23 28.94
N VAL A 144 4.51 -9.20 29.02
CA VAL A 144 3.75 -9.94 30.03
C VAL A 144 4.04 -11.44 29.94
N LEU A 145 4.02 -12.02 28.74
CA LEU A 145 4.34 -13.44 28.51
C LEU A 145 5.76 -13.81 28.96
N TYR A 146 6.74 -12.96 28.65
CA TYR A 146 8.11 -13.18 29.13
C TYR A 146 8.19 -13.09 30.66
N ILE A 147 7.49 -12.15 31.29
CA ILE A 147 7.43 -12.03 32.76
C ILE A 147 6.80 -13.27 33.39
N GLU A 148 5.71 -13.79 32.80
CA GLU A 148 5.07 -15.04 33.22
C GLU A 148 5.97 -16.27 33.07
N PHE A 149 6.93 -16.23 32.15
CA PHE A 149 7.91 -17.30 31.94
C PHE A 149 9.09 -17.24 32.93
N ILE A 150 9.41 -16.08 33.52
CA ILE A 150 10.56 -15.92 34.44
C ILE A 150 10.55 -16.92 35.61
N PRO A 151 9.42 -17.24 36.28
CA PRO A 151 9.40 -18.24 37.36
C PRO A 151 9.97 -19.61 36.93
N ILE A 152 9.74 -20.04 35.68
CA ILE A 152 10.29 -21.29 35.14
C ILE A 152 11.82 -21.19 34.99
N VAL A 153 12.33 -20.01 34.60
CA VAL A 153 13.77 -19.71 34.52
C VAL A 153 14.40 -19.73 35.92
N VAL A 154 13.74 -19.12 36.90
CA VAL A 154 14.18 -19.10 38.31
C VAL A 154 14.24 -20.52 38.86
N GLU A 155 13.20 -21.34 38.67
CA GLU A 155 13.19 -22.75 39.10
C GLU A 155 14.33 -23.56 38.49
N ARG A 156 14.69 -23.26 37.23
CA ARG A 156 15.77 -23.97 36.54
C ARG A 156 17.16 -23.61 37.07
N PHE A 157 17.44 -22.31 37.25
CA PHE A 157 18.82 -21.83 37.44
C PHE A 157 19.17 -21.41 38.86
N LYS A 158 18.20 -21.04 39.71
CA LYS A 158 18.47 -20.55 41.05
C LYS A 158 19.23 -21.60 41.89
N GLY A 159 20.35 -21.21 42.47
CA GLY A 159 21.25 -22.10 43.23
C GLY A 159 22.04 -23.08 42.36
N LYS A 160 22.01 -22.92 41.04
CA LYS A 160 22.68 -23.78 40.04
C LYS A 160 23.47 -22.97 39.01
N VAL A 161 23.61 -21.65 39.18
CA VAL A 161 24.38 -20.80 38.26
C VAL A 161 25.87 -21.10 38.43
N ASN A 162 26.51 -21.57 37.35
CA ASN A 162 27.94 -21.86 37.32
C ASN A 162 28.52 -21.52 35.93
N LEU A 163 28.68 -20.22 35.64
CA LEU A 163 29.26 -19.74 34.39
C LEU A 163 30.80 -19.92 34.42
N PRO A 164 31.40 -20.60 33.41
CA PRO A 164 32.85 -20.82 33.37
C PRO A 164 33.63 -19.61 32.82
N GLY A 165 34.91 -19.52 33.17
CA GLY A 165 35.86 -18.55 32.60
C GLY A 165 35.64 -17.09 33.03
N PRO A 166 35.82 -16.09 32.15
CA PRO A 166 35.71 -14.66 32.50
C PRO A 166 34.28 -14.25 32.93
N PHE A 167 33.28 -15.08 32.63
CA PHE A 167 31.89 -14.86 33.04
C PHE A 167 31.58 -15.30 34.48
N ALA A 168 32.54 -15.92 35.18
CA ALA A 168 32.35 -16.34 36.56
C ALA A 168 32.05 -15.16 37.51
N ALA A 169 32.55 -13.96 37.20
CA ALA A 169 32.23 -12.73 37.93
C ALA A 169 30.72 -12.37 37.88
N MET A 170 30.01 -12.84 36.86
CA MET A 170 28.57 -12.61 36.71
C MET A 170 27.71 -13.58 37.51
N ASN A 171 28.28 -14.65 38.09
CA ASN A 171 27.52 -15.66 38.85
C ASN A 171 26.80 -15.03 40.06
N SER A 172 27.49 -14.17 40.82
CA SER A 172 26.91 -13.50 41.99
C SER A 172 25.78 -12.54 41.61
N LEU A 173 25.95 -11.81 40.50
CA LEU A 173 24.93 -10.90 39.98
C LEU A 173 23.69 -11.68 39.49
N ALA A 174 23.90 -12.76 38.75
CA ALA A 174 22.82 -13.61 38.23
C ALA A 174 22.02 -14.26 39.37
N GLU A 175 22.68 -14.86 40.37
CA GLU A 175 22.00 -15.43 41.54
C GLU A 175 21.26 -14.37 42.35
N SER A 176 21.84 -13.17 42.51
CA SER A 176 21.17 -12.05 43.17
C SER A 176 19.90 -11.64 42.41
N ALA A 177 19.98 -11.52 41.08
CA ALA A 177 18.83 -11.19 40.24
C ALA A 177 17.74 -12.26 40.29
N LEU A 178 18.10 -13.55 40.20
CA LEU A 178 17.16 -14.67 40.33
C LEU A 178 16.49 -14.70 41.71
N GLY A 179 17.25 -14.41 42.77
CA GLY A 179 16.74 -14.30 44.13
C GLY A 179 15.77 -13.13 44.33
N ILE A 180 16.02 -11.99 43.69
CA ILE A 180 15.10 -10.84 43.69
C ILE A 180 13.82 -11.19 42.91
N ALA A 181 13.96 -11.78 41.72
CA ALA A 181 12.84 -12.18 40.87
C ALA A 181 11.90 -13.14 41.63
N ASP A 182 12.43 -14.17 42.28
CA ASP A 182 11.65 -15.13 43.06
C ASP A 182 10.80 -14.47 44.17
N ARG A 183 11.38 -13.51 44.90
CA ARG A 183 10.68 -12.81 45.99
C ARG A 183 9.59 -11.86 45.50
N ILE A 184 9.84 -11.17 44.38
CA ILE A 184 8.94 -10.15 43.85
C ILE A 184 7.83 -10.79 43.03
N LEU A 185 8.17 -11.68 42.10
CA LEU A 185 7.22 -12.25 41.13
C LEU A 185 6.07 -12.95 41.85
N GLY A 186 6.34 -13.74 42.89
CA GLY A 186 5.28 -14.41 43.66
C GLY A 186 4.20 -13.48 44.22
N LYS A 187 4.52 -12.18 44.45
CA LYS A 187 3.56 -11.18 44.96
C LYS A 187 2.82 -10.42 43.86
N VAL A 188 3.42 -10.31 42.67
CA VAL A 188 2.90 -9.49 41.56
C VAL A 188 2.40 -10.30 40.37
N MET A 189 2.60 -11.62 40.33
CA MET A 189 2.20 -12.47 39.19
C MET A 189 0.70 -12.35 38.85
N TRP A 190 -0.17 -12.22 39.86
CA TRP A 190 -1.61 -12.09 39.65
C TRP A 190 -1.95 -10.89 38.74
N PHE A 191 -1.23 -9.78 38.87
CA PHE A 191 -1.43 -8.59 38.06
C PHE A 191 -1.08 -8.86 36.60
N PHE A 192 0.04 -9.55 36.36
CA PHE A 192 0.48 -9.92 35.01
C PHE A 192 -0.46 -10.93 34.36
N ILE A 193 -0.93 -11.95 35.09
CA ILE A 193 -1.89 -12.93 34.57
C ILE A 193 -3.20 -12.26 34.14
N ILE A 194 -3.76 -11.38 34.98
CA ILE A 194 -4.98 -10.63 34.62
C ILE A 194 -4.73 -9.71 33.43
N THR A 195 -3.61 -8.98 33.44
CA THR A 195 -3.22 -8.09 32.34
C THR A 195 -3.05 -8.88 31.03
N GLY A 196 -2.44 -10.06 31.09
CA GLY A 196 -2.25 -10.96 29.96
C GLY A 196 -3.58 -11.41 29.36
N ILE A 197 -4.56 -11.80 30.20
CA ILE A 197 -5.90 -12.18 29.75
C ILE A 197 -6.62 -10.99 29.10
N VAL A 198 -6.61 -9.81 29.74
CA VAL A 198 -7.26 -8.60 29.22
C VAL A 198 -6.64 -8.14 27.90
N LEU A 199 -5.31 -8.01 27.85
CA LEU A 199 -4.59 -7.65 26.63
C LEU A 199 -4.85 -8.68 25.54
N SER A 200 -4.92 -9.97 25.89
CA SER A 200 -5.20 -11.02 24.94
C SER A 200 -6.58 -10.84 24.27
N CYS A 201 -7.59 -10.51 25.07
CA CYS A 201 -8.93 -10.24 24.54
C CYS A 201 -8.94 -8.99 23.65
N LEU A 202 -8.24 -7.93 24.07
CA LEU A 202 -8.15 -6.68 23.31
C LEU A 202 -7.58 -6.94 21.93
N HIS A 203 -6.34 -7.42 21.80
CA HIS A 203 -5.72 -7.53 20.47
C HIS A 203 -6.45 -8.53 19.55
N GLN A 204 -7.05 -9.62 20.08
CA GLN A 204 -7.85 -10.55 19.25
C GLN A 204 -9.04 -9.82 18.64
N SER A 205 -9.70 -8.96 19.41
CA SER A 205 -10.80 -8.14 18.92
C SER A 205 -10.32 -7.07 17.93
N SER A 206 -9.20 -6.39 18.21
CA SER A 206 -8.63 -5.35 17.33
C SER A 206 -8.15 -5.94 15.99
N LEU A 207 -7.63 -7.17 15.97
CA LEU A 207 -7.30 -7.89 14.73
C LEU A 207 -8.53 -8.09 13.85
N GLY A 208 -9.70 -8.39 14.45
CA GLY A 208 -10.97 -8.45 13.72
C GLY A 208 -11.42 -7.09 13.17
N SER A 209 -11.09 -5.99 13.86
CA SER A 209 -11.37 -4.62 13.41
C SER A 209 -10.57 -4.20 12.17
N LEU A 210 -9.44 -4.88 11.86
CA LEU A 210 -8.58 -4.50 10.74
C LEU A 210 -9.29 -4.49 9.39
N MET A 211 -10.30 -5.34 9.19
CA MET A 211 -11.04 -5.41 7.93
C MET A 211 -12.28 -4.51 7.90
N LEU A 212 -12.66 -3.88 9.03
CA LEU A 212 -13.78 -2.93 9.09
C LEU A 212 -13.53 -1.67 8.26
N ILE A 213 -12.26 -1.31 8.07
CA ILE A 213 -11.83 -0.15 7.26
C ILE A 213 -12.02 -0.35 5.75
N ALA A 214 -12.28 -1.59 5.31
CA ALA A 214 -12.34 -1.98 3.91
C ALA A 214 -13.71 -2.59 3.52
N PRO A 215 -14.85 -1.95 3.84
CA PRO A 215 -16.19 -2.53 3.66
C PRO A 215 -16.49 -2.97 2.23
N TYR A 216 -16.02 -2.19 1.25
CA TYR A 216 -16.28 -2.43 -0.17
C TYR A 216 -15.27 -3.37 -0.84
N LYS A 217 -14.26 -3.85 -0.11
CA LYS A 217 -13.23 -4.77 -0.63
C LYS A 217 -13.31 -6.15 -0.01
N VAL A 218 -14.14 -6.34 1.01
CA VAL A 218 -14.29 -7.62 1.72
C VAL A 218 -15.60 -8.24 1.31
N HIS A 219 -15.55 -9.51 0.91
CA HIS A 219 -16.73 -10.22 0.46
C HIS A 219 -17.82 -10.30 1.57
N PRO A 220 -19.12 -10.11 1.25
CA PRO A 220 -20.20 -10.01 2.24
C PRO A 220 -20.36 -11.22 3.19
N LEU A 221 -19.90 -12.41 2.78
CA LEU A 221 -19.89 -13.60 3.64
C LEU A 221 -19.01 -13.41 4.89
N TRP A 222 -17.93 -12.63 4.81
CA TRP A 222 -17.03 -12.36 5.94
C TRP A 222 -17.14 -10.94 6.48
N TYR A 223 -17.50 -9.95 5.65
CA TYR A 223 -17.65 -8.58 6.14
C TYR A 223 -18.85 -8.45 7.08
N THR A 224 -18.60 -8.07 8.33
CA THR A 224 -19.64 -7.71 9.31
C THR A 224 -19.09 -6.74 10.36
N PRO A 225 -19.89 -5.77 10.85
CA PRO A 225 -19.48 -4.91 11.97
C PRO A 225 -19.10 -5.66 13.25
N VAL A 226 -19.58 -6.91 13.44
CA VAL A 226 -19.24 -7.75 14.60
C VAL A 226 -17.99 -8.61 14.40
N LEU A 227 -17.18 -8.36 13.35
CA LEU A 227 -15.90 -9.04 13.12
C LEU A 227 -14.98 -9.08 14.36
N PRO A 228 -14.84 -8.00 15.16
CA PRO A 228 -14.04 -8.01 16.39
C PRO A 228 -14.50 -9.09 17.38
N LEU A 229 -15.81 -9.23 17.55
CA LEU A 229 -16.41 -10.26 18.39
C LEU A 229 -16.17 -11.66 17.81
N LEU A 230 -16.37 -11.85 16.50
CA LEU A 230 -16.16 -13.16 15.87
C LEU A 230 -14.70 -13.63 15.97
N PHE A 231 -13.74 -12.72 15.84
CA PHE A 231 -12.32 -13.04 16.02
C PHE A 231 -12.03 -13.45 17.46
N LEU A 232 -12.53 -12.70 18.44
CA LEU A 232 -12.39 -13.02 19.86
C LEU A 232 -13.00 -14.39 20.20
N LEU A 233 -14.24 -14.65 19.81
CA LEU A 233 -14.93 -15.92 20.08
C LEU A 233 -14.21 -17.10 19.43
N SER A 234 -13.73 -16.92 18.20
CA SER A 234 -12.97 -17.95 17.49
C SER A 234 -11.64 -18.27 18.18
N ALA A 235 -10.96 -17.28 18.78
CA ALA A 235 -9.73 -17.49 19.54
C ALA A 235 -9.99 -18.25 20.86
N PHE A 236 -11.05 -17.91 21.59
CA PHE A 236 -11.49 -18.70 22.76
C PHE A 236 -11.82 -20.15 22.38
N ALA A 237 -12.54 -20.35 21.28
CA ALA A 237 -12.86 -21.69 20.78
C ALA A 237 -11.61 -22.47 20.32
N ALA A 238 -10.58 -21.78 19.81
CA ALA A 238 -9.34 -22.38 19.32
C ALA A 238 -8.33 -22.74 20.42
N GLY A 239 -8.38 -22.07 21.58
CA GLY A 239 -7.40 -22.24 22.65
C GLY A 239 -7.23 -23.70 23.11
N TYR A 240 -8.32 -24.37 23.49
CA TYR A 240 -8.23 -25.77 23.97
C TYR A 240 -7.91 -26.79 22.88
N PRO A 241 -8.50 -26.71 21.65
CA PRO A 241 -8.04 -27.53 20.53
C PRO A 241 -6.56 -27.37 20.26
N MET A 242 -6.00 -26.16 20.33
CA MET A 242 -4.57 -25.94 20.13
C MET A 242 -3.73 -26.59 21.23
N VAL A 243 -4.10 -26.41 22.50
CA VAL A 243 -3.42 -27.07 23.64
C VAL A 243 -3.43 -28.59 23.45
N THR A 244 -4.56 -29.15 23.02
CA THR A 244 -4.70 -30.60 22.79
C THR A 244 -3.86 -31.08 21.61
N PHE A 245 -3.85 -30.31 20.51
CA PHE A 245 -3.02 -30.56 19.35
C PHE A 245 -1.53 -30.60 19.72
N GLU A 246 -1.08 -29.60 20.50
CA GLU A 246 0.30 -29.50 20.96
C GLU A 246 0.68 -30.59 21.94
N SER A 247 -0.13 -30.82 23.00
CA SER A 247 0.14 -31.85 23.99
C SER A 247 0.30 -33.23 23.35
N ILE A 248 -0.55 -33.59 22.38
CA ILE A 248 -0.46 -34.89 21.70
C ILE A 248 0.77 -34.98 20.78
N ILE A 249 1.11 -33.91 20.05
CA ILE A 249 2.33 -33.86 19.21
C ILE A 249 3.59 -33.96 20.07
N VAL A 250 3.64 -33.20 21.16
CA VAL A 250 4.77 -33.19 22.11
C VAL A 250 4.91 -34.56 22.74
N SER A 251 3.83 -35.16 23.26
CA SER A 251 3.85 -36.52 23.80
C SER A 251 4.40 -37.51 22.78
N LYS A 252 3.91 -37.48 21.53
CA LYS A 252 4.41 -38.38 20.48
C LYS A 252 5.88 -38.11 20.12
N SER A 253 6.30 -36.84 20.05
CA SER A 253 7.66 -36.44 19.69
C SER A 253 8.70 -36.80 20.74
N PHE A 254 8.29 -36.98 21.99
CA PHE A 254 9.14 -37.33 23.13
C PHE A 254 8.83 -38.74 23.67
N GLY A 255 8.16 -39.60 22.88
CA GLY A 255 7.85 -40.97 23.29
C GLY A 255 7.01 -41.11 24.57
N ARG A 256 6.25 -40.09 24.94
CA ARG A 256 5.43 -40.03 26.16
C ARG A 256 3.98 -40.42 25.86
N GLU A 257 3.28 -40.91 26.87
CA GLU A 257 1.83 -41.06 26.78
C GLU A 257 1.14 -39.69 26.83
N PRO A 258 0.10 -39.45 26.00
CA PRO A 258 -0.72 -38.24 26.10
C PRO A 258 -1.44 -38.18 27.46
N GLU A 259 -1.46 -37.00 28.09
CA GLU A 259 -2.11 -36.71 29.38
C GLU A 259 -3.65 -36.68 29.25
N MET A 260 -4.24 -37.81 28.88
CA MET A 260 -5.68 -37.92 28.60
C MET A 260 -6.57 -37.66 29.82
N ASP A 261 -6.02 -37.79 31.02
CA ASP A 261 -6.62 -37.41 32.29
C ASP A 261 -6.90 -35.90 32.38
N VAL A 262 -6.06 -35.06 31.77
CA VAL A 262 -6.25 -33.61 31.67
C VAL A 262 -6.98 -33.22 30.39
N LEU A 263 -6.63 -33.84 29.26
CA LEU A 263 -7.19 -33.52 27.95
C LEU A 263 -8.67 -33.93 27.80
N THR A 264 -9.09 -35.05 28.37
CA THR A 264 -10.49 -35.52 28.25
C THR A 264 -11.48 -34.58 28.95
N PRO A 265 -11.24 -34.12 30.20
CA PRO A 265 -12.06 -33.09 30.83
C PRO A 265 -12.04 -31.78 30.05
N LEU A 266 -10.87 -31.35 29.54
CA LEU A 266 -10.74 -30.14 28.75
C LEU A 266 -11.59 -30.20 27.46
N ALA A 267 -11.60 -31.36 26.79
CA ALA A 267 -12.36 -31.61 25.57
C ALA A 267 -13.88 -31.51 25.74
N LYS A 268 -14.41 -31.56 26.98
CA LYS A 268 -15.84 -31.34 27.24
C LYS A 268 -16.27 -29.89 27.01
N PHE A 269 -15.36 -28.93 27.20
CA PHE A 269 -15.65 -27.50 27.02
C PHE A 269 -15.56 -27.05 25.57
N MET A 270 -14.73 -27.73 24.77
CA MET A 270 -14.54 -27.42 23.34
C MET A 270 -15.85 -27.29 22.54
N PRO A 271 -16.77 -28.28 22.52
CA PRO A 271 -17.99 -28.16 21.73
C PRO A 271 -18.90 -27.01 22.19
N VAL A 272 -18.87 -26.64 23.48
CA VAL A 272 -19.65 -25.49 24.00
C VAL A 272 -19.13 -24.19 23.39
N LEU A 273 -17.81 -23.97 23.42
CA LEU A 273 -17.19 -22.77 22.86
C LEU A 273 -17.32 -22.70 21.33
N MET A 274 -17.10 -23.84 20.65
CA MET A 274 -17.28 -23.95 19.20
C MET A 274 -18.73 -23.70 18.79
N GLY A 275 -19.68 -24.28 19.52
CA GLY A 275 -21.11 -24.11 19.28
C GLY A 275 -21.54 -22.65 19.46
N PHE A 276 -21.07 -21.97 20.51
CA PHE A 276 -21.34 -20.56 20.72
C PHE A 276 -20.79 -19.69 19.58
N TYR A 277 -19.53 -19.91 19.19
CA TYR A 277 -18.93 -19.24 18.02
C TYR A 277 -19.74 -19.47 16.75
N LEU A 278 -20.14 -20.72 16.47
CA LEU A 278 -20.91 -21.10 15.29
C LEU A 278 -22.28 -20.42 15.26
N VAL A 279 -23.01 -20.40 16.38
CA VAL A 279 -24.32 -19.75 16.51
C VAL A 279 -24.20 -18.26 16.23
N VAL A 280 -23.21 -17.57 16.81
CA VAL A 280 -23.03 -16.13 16.58
C VAL A 280 -22.65 -15.85 15.12
N LYS A 281 -21.74 -16.64 14.54
CA LYS A 281 -21.29 -16.49 13.14
C LYS A 281 -22.43 -16.70 12.15
N LEU A 282 -23.20 -17.79 12.29
CA LEU A 282 -24.31 -18.08 11.39
C LEU A 282 -25.49 -17.14 11.65
N GLY A 283 -25.78 -16.82 12.91
CA GLY A 283 -26.83 -15.88 13.28
C GLY A 283 -26.63 -14.49 12.65
N ASP A 284 -25.42 -13.94 12.73
CA ASP A 284 -25.05 -12.69 12.05
C ASP A 284 -25.28 -12.77 10.53
N MET A 285 -24.87 -13.86 9.89
CA MET A 285 -25.08 -14.08 8.45
C MET A 285 -26.58 -14.11 8.08
N PHE A 286 -27.42 -14.75 8.89
CA PHE A 286 -28.86 -14.78 8.69
C PHE A 286 -29.50 -13.39 8.84
N VAL A 287 -29.10 -12.64 9.87
CA VAL A 287 -29.59 -11.27 10.10
C VAL A 287 -29.22 -10.35 8.94
N ARG A 288 -28.00 -10.45 8.41
CA ARG A 288 -27.53 -9.67 7.27
C ARG A 288 -28.00 -10.20 5.91
N LYS A 289 -28.71 -11.34 5.88
CA LYS A 289 -29.19 -12.03 4.68
C LYS A 289 -28.09 -12.35 3.66
N THR A 290 -26.84 -12.53 4.10
CA THR A 290 -25.71 -12.82 3.20
C THR A 290 -25.59 -14.30 2.82
N TYR A 291 -26.44 -15.16 3.38
CA TYR A 291 -26.56 -16.56 2.95
C TYR A 291 -26.93 -16.70 1.47
N VAL A 292 -27.46 -15.65 0.83
CA VAL A 292 -27.76 -15.61 -0.61
C VAL A 292 -26.53 -15.81 -1.51
N TYR A 293 -25.33 -15.59 -0.98
CA TYR A 293 -24.07 -15.83 -1.71
C TYR A 293 -23.57 -17.28 -1.59
N LEU A 294 -24.13 -18.10 -0.70
CA LEU A 294 -23.70 -19.51 -0.55
C LEU A 294 -23.93 -20.36 -1.82
N PRO A 295 -25.05 -20.25 -2.56
CA PRO A 295 -25.26 -21.08 -3.75
C PRO A 295 -24.56 -20.56 -5.03
N ASP A 296 -23.75 -19.49 -4.97
CA ASP A 296 -23.21 -18.84 -6.17
C ASP A 296 -22.09 -19.62 -6.91
N GLY A 297 -21.52 -20.65 -6.27
CA GLY A 297 -20.46 -21.48 -6.85
C GLY A 297 -19.10 -20.79 -7.00
N SER A 298 -18.93 -19.59 -6.46
CA SER A 298 -17.67 -18.84 -6.49
C SER A 298 -16.58 -19.50 -5.62
N CYS A 299 -15.31 -19.17 -5.88
CA CYS A 299 -14.20 -19.62 -5.04
C CYS A 299 -14.39 -19.17 -3.58
N GLN A 300 -14.92 -17.95 -3.39
CA GLN A 300 -15.27 -17.39 -2.09
C GLN A 300 -16.33 -18.24 -1.39
N SER A 301 -17.44 -18.54 -2.05
CA SER A 301 -18.49 -19.37 -1.45
C SER A 301 -17.98 -20.78 -1.09
N ILE A 302 -17.26 -21.44 -2.00
CA ILE A 302 -16.68 -22.76 -1.74
C ILE A 302 -15.72 -22.72 -0.55
N SER A 303 -14.87 -21.69 -0.46
CA SER A 303 -13.94 -21.54 0.66
C SER A 303 -14.66 -21.28 1.99
N PHE A 304 -15.73 -20.49 1.98
CA PHE A 304 -16.56 -20.26 3.17
C PHE A 304 -17.25 -21.54 3.63
N LEU A 305 -17.82 -22.31 2.70
CA LEU A 305 -18.44 -23.61 3.00
C LEU A 305 -17.41 -24.59 3.55
N ALA A 306 -16.22 -24.65 2.95
CA ALA A 306 -15.15 -25.51 3.44
C ALA A 306 -14.70 -25.13 4.86
N GLU A 307 -14.52 -23.84 5.11
CA GLU A 307 -14.20 -23.28 6.43
C GLU A 307 -15.25 -23.65 7.49
N VAL A 308 -16.53 -23.43 7.21
CA VAL A 308 -17.60 -23.64 8.19
C VAL A 308 -17.92 -25.12 8.37
N ILE A 309 -18.07 -25.88 7.28
CA ILE A 309 -18.47 -27.29 7.36
C ILE A 309 -17.35 -28.14 7.93
N PHE A 310 -16.18 -28.15 7.27
CA PHE A 310 -15.07 -29.01 7.68
C PHE A 310 -14.28 -28.43 8.86
N GLY A 311 -14.12 -27.10 8.88
CA GLY A 311 -13.34 -26.44 9.92
C GLY A 311 -14.07 -26.21 11.25
N VAL A 312 -15.41 -26.18 11.27
CA VAL A 312 -16.18 -25.87 12.50
C VAL A 312 -17.24 -26.92 12.81
N ILE A 313 -18.13 -27.24 11.87
CA ILE A 313 -19.28 -28.13 12.11
C ILE A 313 -18.83 -29.58 12.35
N VAL A 314 -17.97 -30.13 11.49
CA VAL A 314 -17.45 -31.50 11.64
C VAL A 314 -16.74 -31.71 12.99
N PRO A 315 -15.72 -30.89 13.37
CA PRO A 315 -15.08 -31.07 14.67
C PRO A 315 -16.03 -30.84 15.85
N PHE A 316 -16.98 -29.91 15.74
CA PHE A 316 -18.03 -29.71 16.75
C PHE A 316 -18.84 -31.01 16.96
N VAL A 317 -19.35 -31.62 15.89
CA VAL A 317 -20.14 -32.87 15.97
C VAL A 317 -19.30 -34.02 16.51
N LEU A 318 -18.06 -34.18 16.05
CA LEU A 318 -17.15 -35.22 16.54
C LEU A 318 -16.93 -35.09 18.05
N LEU A 319 -16.70 -33.88 18.55
CA LEU A 319 -16.43 -33.62 19.96
C LEU A 319 -17.66 -33.73 20.87
N LEU A 320 -18.89 -33.78 20.33
CA LEU A 320 -20.07 -34.15 21.12
C LEU A 320 -20.04 -35.63 21.53
N ILE A 321 -19.38 -36.48 20.74
CA ILE A 321 -19.33 -37.93 20.95
C ILE A 321 -18.33 -38.27 22.07
N PRO A 322 -18.76 -38.91 23.19
CA PRO A 322 -17.86 -39.24 24.30
C PRO A 322 -16.70 -40.17 23.91
N LYS A 323 -16.90 -41.06 22.93
CA LYS A 323 -15.86 -41.97 22.43
C LYS A 323 -14.71 -41.22 21.74
N VAL A 324 -15.01 -40.14 21.01
CA VAL A 324 -14.01 -39.28 20.36
C VAL A 324 -13.17 -38.58 21.42
N ARG A 325 -13.80 -37.94 22.40
CA ARG A 325 -13.11 -37.19 23.47
C ARG A 325 -12.18 -38.02 24.34
N ARG A 326 -12.44 -39.33 24.46
CA ARG A 326 -11.64 -40.27 25.26
C ARG A 326 -10.52 -40.94 24.47
N SER A 327 -10.50 -40.79 23.15
CA SER A 327 -9.54 -41.45 22.27
C SER A 327 -8.47 -40.44 21.82
N PRO A 328 -7.17 -40.65 22.12
CA PRO A 328 -6.10 -39.72 21.73
C PRO A 328 -6.10 -39.40 20.22
N GLY A 329 -6.22 -40.40 19.36
CA GLY A 329 -6.16 -40.21 17.89
C GLY A 329 -7.34 -39.40 17.33
N TRP A 330 -8.56 -39.76 17.72
CA TRP A 330 -9.77 -39.04 17.33
C TRP A 330 -9.86 -37.62 17.91
N LEU A 331 -9.41 -37.43 19.16
CA LEU A 331 -9.34 -36.12 19.78
C LEU A 331 -8.31 -35.23 19.07
N PHE A 332 -7.14 -35.78 18.71
CA PHE A 332 -6.16 -35.08 17.87
C PHE A 332 -6.75 -34.69 16.54
N PHE A 333 -7.37 -35.63 15.82
CA PHE A 333 -7.98 -35.37 14.51
C PHE A 333 -9.04 -34.25 14.56
N ALA A 334 -9.97 -34.31 15.52
CA ALA A 334 -10.99 -33.27 15.68
C ALA A 334 -10.37 -31.90 16.03
N SER A 335 -9.34 -31.89 16.89
CA SER A 335 -8.63 -30.65 17.24
C SER A 335 -7.87 -30.07 16.04
N THR A 336 -7.21 -30.91 15.24
CA THR A 336 -6.50 -30.50 14.02
C THR A 336 -7.46 -29.92 12.99
N LEU A 337 -8.62 -30.55 12.76
CA LEU A 337 -9.64 -30.01 11.85
C LEU A 337 -10.08 -28.61 12.26
N PHE A 338 -10.30 -28.38 13.56
CA PHE A 338 -10.67 -27.06 14.05
C PHE A 338 -9.54 -26.03 13.91
N VAL A 339 -8.30 -26.39 14.27
CA VAL A 339 -7.12 -25.54 14.10
C VAL A 339 -6.92 -25.13 12.64
N ILE A 340 -7.05 -26.07 11.70
CA ILE A 340 -7.01 -25.80 10.26
C ILE A 340 -8.20 -24.93 9.84
N GLY A 341 -9.39 -25.15 10.40
CA GLY A 341 -10.57 -24.32 10.16
C GLY A 341 -10.36 -22.86 10.54
N ILE A 342 -9.72 -22.60 11.68
CA ILE A 342 -9.38 -21.25 12.14
C ILE A 342 -8.29 -20.62 11.26
N LEU A 343 -7.25 -21.37 10.89
CA LEU A 343 -6.24 -20.94 9.93
C LEU A 343 -6.88 -20.54 8.59
N LEU A 344 -7.76 -21.40 8.06
CA LEU A 344 -8.51 -21.12 6.83
C LEU A 344 -9.42 -19.91 6.99
N ASN A 345 -10.06 -19.73 8.14
CA ASN A 345 -10.85 -18.52 8.42
C ASN A 345 -10.01 -17.24 8.32
N ARG A 346 -8.80 -17.20 8.88
CA ARG A 346 -7.93 -16.03 8.79
C ARG A 346 -7.45 -15.78 7.36
N ILE A 347 -7.04 -16.83 6.65
CA ILE A 347 -6.71 -16.75 5.22
C ILE A 347 -7.91 -16.22 4.43
N ASN A 348 -9.10 -16.70 4.72
CA ASN A 348 -10.30 -16.28 4.04
C ASN A 348 -10.61 -14.80 4.29
N VAL A 349 -10.58 -14.35 5.54
CA VAL A 349 -10.88 -12.96 5.89
C VAL A 349 -9.85 -11.99 5.30
N PHE A 350 -8.55 -12.30 5.36
CA PHE A 350 -7.52 -11.35 4.92
C PHE A 350 -7.14 -11.47 3.43
N VAL A 351 -7.31 -12.64 2.81
CA VAL A 351 -6.84 -12.90 1.45
C VAL A 351 -7.98 -13.27 0.51
N VAL A 352 -8.75 -14.33 0.78
CA VAL A 352 -9.77 -14.83 -0.19
C VAL A 352 -10.96 -13.88 -0.33
N SER A 353 -11.40 -13.28 0.77
CA SER A 353 -12.49 -12.32 0.78
C SER A 353 -12.08 -10.96 0.24
N TYR A 354 -10.77 -10.66 0.26
CA TYR A 354 -10.26 -9.36 -0.16
C TYR A 354 -10.15 -9.28 -1.68
N THR A 355 -11.00 -8.44 -2.26
CA THR A 355 -11.02 -8.17 -3.69
C THR A 355 -10.74 -6.68 -3.89
N PRO A 356 -9.51 -6.29 -4.28
CA PRO A 356 -9.24 -4.90 -4.57
C PRO A 356 -10.04 -4.46 -5.80
N PRO A 357 -10.44 -3.19 -5.88
CA PRO A 357 -11.00 -2.65 -7.11
C PRO A 357 -9.96 -2.74 -8.23
N TYR A 358 -10.38 -3.08 -9.45
CA TYR A 358 -9.54 -3.14 -10.65
C TYR A 358 -8.38 -4.15 -10.56
N ILE A 359 -8.68 -5.39 -10.18
CA ILE A 359 -7.71 -6.50 -10.17
C ILE A 359 -7.06 -6.62 -11.55
N ILE A 360 -5.77 -6.34 -11.63
CA ILE A 360 -4.96 -6.59 -12.84
C ILE A 360 -4.40 -8.01 -12.80
N ARG A 361 -4.05 -8.49 -11.60
CA ARG A 361 -3.50 -9.82 -11.38
C ARG A 361 -3.97 -10.34 -10.04
N SER A 362 -4.45 -11.59 -10.01
CA SER A 362 -4.79 -12.26 -8.76
C SER A 362 -3.54 -12.50 -7.92
N TYR A 363 -3.67 -12.35 -6.60
CA TYR A 363 -2.61 -12.71 -5.67
C TYR A 363 -2.52 -14.23 -5.50
N PHE A 364 -1.30 -14.74 -5.60
CA PHE A 364 -0.94 -16.07 -5.15
C PHE A 364 0.45 -15.96 -4.48
N PRO A 365 0.65 -16.55 -3.29
CA PRO A 365 1.88 -16.38 -2.55
C PRO A 365 3.09 -16.84 -3.36
N ALA A 366 4.14 -16.01 -3.36
CA ALA A 366 5.42 -16.37 -3.94
C ALA A 366 6.08 -17.50 -3.15
N VAL A 367 6.98 -18.21 -3.80
CA VAL A 367 7.80 -19.26 -3.18
C VAL A 367 8.55 -18.71 -1.96
N GLY A 368 9.06 -17.48 -2.04
CA GLY A 368 9.73 -16.81 -0.91
C GLY A 368 8.80 -16.52 0.26
N GLU A 369 7.55 -16.11 0.02
CA GLU A 369 6.55 -15.92 1.08
C GLU A 369 6.31 -17.25 1.82
N ILE A 370 6.10 -18.34 1.07
CA ILE A 370 5.80 -19.67 1.63
C ILE A 370 6.99 -20.16 2.47
N PHE A 371 8.22 -20.12 1.94
CA PHE A 371 9.37 -20.62 2.68
C PHE A 371 9.76 -19.76 3.88
N ILE A 372 9.50 -18.46 3.85
CA ILE A 372 9.68 -17.61 5.05
C ILE A 372 8.68 -18.05 6.14
N THR A 373 7.39 -18.17 5.82
CA THR A 373 6.36 -18.63 6.78
C THR A 373 6.68 -20.04 7.31
N VAL A 374 6.97 -21.00 6.43
CA VAL A 374 7.34 -22.37 6.84
C VAL A 374 8.63 -22.39 7.65
N GLY A 375 9.61 -21.57 7.29
CA GLY A 375 10.86 -21.41 8.03
C GLY A 375 10.65 -20.83 9.43
N LEU A 376 9.76 -19.84 9.58
CA LEU A 376 9.38 -19.28 10.88
C LEU A 376 8.69 -20.34 11.76
N ILE A 377 7.72 -21.08 11.21
CA ILE A 377 7.05 -22.18 11.93
C ILE A 377 8.05 -23.27 12.33
N ALA A 378 8.95 -23.65 11.42
CA ALA A 378 9.98 -24.65 11.71
C ALA A 378 10.94 -24.19 12.80
N THR A 379 11.35 -22.92 12.77
CA THR A 379 12.19 -22.29 13.80
C THR A 379 11.47 -22.25 15.14
N LEU A 380 10.17 -21.89 15.16
CA LEU A 380 9.35 -21.89 16.37
C LEU A 380 9.33 -23.29 16.99
N MET A 381 9.00 -24.33 16.22
CA MET A 381 8.98 -25.72 16.69
C MET A 381 10.35 -26.18 17.19
N PHE A 382 11.42 -25.81 16.49
CA PHE A 382 12.79 -26.12 16.90
C PHE A 382 13.14 -25.44 18.23
N ILE A 383 12.86 -24.14 18.39
CA ILE A 383 13.12 -23.40 19.63
C ILE A 383 12.24 -23.93 20.76
N TYR A 384 10.97 -24.27 20.50
CA TYR A 384 10.11 -24.93 21.48
C TYR A 384 10.78 -26.21 22.01
N ARG A 385 11.30 -27.06 21.11
CA ARG A 385 12.06 -28.26 21.50
C ARG A 385 13.26 -27.89 22.36
N VAL A 386 14.09 -26.92 21.95
CA VAL A 386 15.22 -26.42 22.75
C VAL A 386 14.79 -26.01 24.16
N PHE A 387 13.68 -25.27 24.28
CA PHE A 387 13.18 -24.81 25.58
C PHE A 387 12.73 -25.97 26.47
N VAL A 388 12.06 -26.98 25.92
CA VAL A 388 11.68 -28.19 26.67
C VAL A 388 12.89 -29.00 27.16
N PHE A 389 14.02 -28.94 26.45
CA PHE A 389 15.28 -29.55 26.86
C PHE A 389 16.03 -28.77 27.94
N ILE A 390 15.88 -27.44 27.97
CA ILE A 390 16.58 -26.58 28.91
C ILE A 390 15.77 -26.35 30.19
N PHE A 391 14.45 -26.16 30.06
CA PHE A 391 13.57 -25.70 31.12
C PHE A 391 12.59 -26.81 31.57
N PRO A 392 12.17 -26.80 32.85
CA PRO A 392 11.21 -27.75 33.39
C PRO A 392 9.77 -27.38 32.95
N VAL A 393 9.46 -27.64 31.68
CA VAL A 393 8.19 -27.27 31.04
C VAL A 393 7.17 -28.42 31.05
N LEU A 394 7.64 -29.66 30.85
CA LEU A 394 6.80 -30.86 30.88
C LEU A 394 6.86 -31.53 32.28
N GLY A 395 5.76 -32.13 32.75
CA GLY A 395 5.76 -32.95 33.97
C GLY A 395 6.65 -34.19 33.79
N ALA A 396 7.37 -34.67 34.81
CA ALA A 396 8.39 -35.72 34.66
C ALA A 396 7.89 -37.16 34.89
N ARG A 397 8.25 -38.09 33.98
CA ARG A 397 8.58 -39.50 34.25
C ARG A 397 9.63 -40.01 33.22
N PRO A 398 10.47 -41.02 33.57
CA PRO A 398 11.76 -41.28 32.92
C PRO A 398 11.75 -42.39 31.84
N GLU A 399 12.84 -42.38 31.06
CA GLU A 399 13.08 -43.00 29.75
C GLU A 399 13.26 -44.53 29.68
N ARG A 400 13.13 -45.07 28.46
CA ARG A 400 14.07 -46.07 27.89
C ARG A 400 14.29 -45.85 26.38
N MET A 401 15.56 -45.71 25.99
CA MET A 401 16.07 -45.81 24.60
C MET A 401 16.25 -47.27 24.15
N SER A 402 16.28 -47.53 22.82
CA SER A 402 17.43 -48.11 22.07
C SER A 402 17.08 -48.37 20.56
N PRO A 403 17.99 -48.82 19.67
CA PRO A 403 18.55 -47.99 18.59
C PRO A 403 18.53 -48.75 17.25
N MET A 404 17.45 -48.66 16.47
CA MET A 404 17.32 -49.48 15.26
C MET A 404 16.67 -48.75 14.09
N VAL A 405 17.10 -47.52 13.78
CA VAL A 405 16.75 -46.88 12.49
C VAL A 405 17.94 -46.14 11.88
N LEU A 406 19.16 -46.41 12.36
CA LEU A 406 20.42 -45.86 11.84
C LEU A 406 21.02 -46.70 10.69
N LEU A 407 20.19 -47.37 9.87
CA LEU A 407 20.72 -48.24 8.81
C LEU A 407 19.99 -48.21 7.47
N ILE A 408 19.24 -47.16 7.15
CA ILE A 408 18.77 -46.98 5.77
C ILE A 408 18.88 -45.50 5.41
N PHE A 409 19.59 -45.24 4.31
CA PHE A 409 19.78 -43.95 3.63
C PHE A 409 21.02 -43.11 3.97
N MET A 410 22.18 -43.77 4.03
CA MET A 410 23.40 -43.20 3.44
C MET A 410 24.05 -44.22 2.50
N LEU A 411 23.76 -44.08 1.21
CA LEU A 411 24.51 -44.54 0.01
C LEU A 411 23.50 -44.34 -1.16
N ALA A 412 23.73 -43.53 -2.19
CA ALA A 412 24.95 -43.07 -2.79
C ALA A 412 24.74 -41.73 -3.55
N ALA A 413 25.84 -41.00 -3.70
CA ALA A 413 25.97 -39.73 -4.40
C ALA A 413 26.55 -39.91 -5.83
N GLY A 414 26.42 -38.85 -6.65
CA GLY A 414 27.20 -38.59 -7.87
C GLY A 414 26.39 -38.72 -9.17
N THR A 415 26.54 -37.91 -10.22
CA THR A 415 27.55 -36.91 -10.61
C THR A 415 27.00 -36.00 -11.74
N ALA A 416 27.72 -34.90 -12.01
CA ALA A 416 27.47 -33.85 -13.01
C ALA A 416 27.62 -34.28 -14.49
N PHE A 417 26.99 -33.55 -15.43
CA PHE A 417 27.46 -33.41 -16.82
C PHE A 417 27.14 -32.03 -17.43
N HIS A 418 28.09 -31.59 -18.27
CA HIS A 418 28.24 -30.32 -18.98
C HIS A 418 27.31 -30.15 -20.22
N SER A 419 27.15 -28.89 -20.65
CA SER A 419 26.60 -28.44 -21.96
C SER A 419 27.43 -28.90 -23.19
N PRO A 420 26.90 -28.71 -24.42
CA PRO A 420 27.42 -27.58 -25.21
C PRO A 420 26.41 -26.84 -26.11
N ALA A 421 26.65 -25.52 -26.22
CA ALA A 421 26.81 -24.67 -27.41
C ALA A 421 25.75 -24.54 -28.55
N ASN A 422 25.51 -23.25 -28.85
CA ASN A 422 25.43 -22.57 -30.15
C ASN A 422 24.16 -22.67 -31.03
N ALA A 423 23.57 -21.49 -31.29
CA ALA A 423 23.54 -20.90 -32.64
C ALA A 423 23.22 -19.40 -32.55
N GLU A 424 24.05 -18.58 -33.18
CA GLU A 424 23.89 -17.13 -33.33
C GLU A 424 23.47 -16.77 -34.77
N MET A 425 22.63 -15.74 -34.87
CA MET A 425 22.58 -14.68 -35.91
C MET A 425 22.07 -15.00 -37.35
N PRO A 426 21.37 -14.03 -38.02
CA PRO A 426 22.06 -12.84 -38.54
C PRO A 426 21.33 -11.48 -38.42
N LYS A 427 22.14 -10.45 -38.19
CA LYS A 427 21.94 -9.06 -38.64
C LYS A 427 22.51 -8.92 -40.07
N ASN A 428 21.83 -8.13 -40.89
CA ASN A 428 22.30 -7.50 -42.13
C ASN A 428 21.36 -6.30 -42.37
N LEU A 429 21.72 -5.13 -42.90
CA LEU A 429 22.91 -4.56 -43.56
C LEU A 429 22.73 -3.00 -43.56
N PRO A 430 23.75 -2.21 -43.93
CA PRO A 430 23.81 -0.76 -43.70
C PRO A 430 23.01 0.04 -44.73
N MET A 431 22.48 1.19 -44.32
CA MET A 431 22.06 2.23 -45.27
C MET A 431 23.04 3.41 -45.24
N VAL A 432 23.60 3.64 -46.41
CA VAL A 432 24.44 4.76 -46.81
C VAL A 432 23.64 6.06 -46.67
N SER A 433 24.13 7.00 -45.87
CA SER A 433 23.56 8.35 -45.80
C SER A 433 24.16 9.22 -46.91
N GLU A 434 23.41 9.45 -47.98
CA GLU A 434 23.65 10.61 -48.83
C GLU A 434 23.05 11.84 -48.11
N LYS A 435 23.88 12.83 -47.78
CA LYS A 435 23.40 14.11 -47.24
C LYS A 435 22.64 14.85 -48.34
N VAL A 436 21.31 14.71 -48.35
CA VAL A 436 20.41 15.50 -49.22
C VAL A 436 20.00 16.77 -48.49
N PHE A 437 20.36 17.91 -49.07
CA PHE A 437 20.03 19.25 -48.61
C PHE A 437 18.69 19.72 -49.21
N PRO A 438 17.74 20.31 -48.44
CA PRO A 438 17.53 20.21 -46.99
C PRO A 438 16.69 18.96 -46.62
N SER A 439 17.04 18.34 -45.49
CA SER A 439 16.31 17.23 -44.89
C SER A 439 15.53 17.68 -43.65
N ALA A 440 14.50 16.93 -43.24
CA ALA A 440 13.77 17.23 -42.00
C ALA A 440 14.68 17.22 -40.75
N ALA A 441 15.84 16.54 -40.82
CA ALA A 441 16.84 16.53 -39.76
C ALA A 441 17.57 17.87 -39.60
N ASP A 442 17.57 18.72 -40.64
CA ASP A 442 18.23 20.03 -40.64
C ASP A 442 17.33 21.14 -40.06
N ALA A 443 16.05 20.85 -39.82
CA ALA A 443 15.12 21.80 -39.21
C ALA A 443 15.50 22.07 -37.74
N PRO A 444 15.57 23.35 -37.30
CA PRO A 444 15.77 23.70 -35.90
C PRO A 444 14.87 22.89 -34.96
N LYS A 445 15.44 22.34 -33.88
CA LYS A 445 14.66 21.55 -32.90
C LYS A 445 13.53 22.37 -32.28
N LEU A 446 13.85 23.63 -32.00
CA LEU A 446 12.94 24.61 -31.46
C LEU A 446 13.19 25.93 -32.19
N HIS A 447 12.15 26.55 -32.70
CA HIS A 447 12.19 27.89 -33.24
C HIS A 447 11.29 28.77 -32.38
N ILE A 448 11.80 29.91 -31.94
CA ILE A 448 11.01 30.89 -31.22
C ILE A 448 10.44 31.82 -32.29
N ILE A 449 9.13 31.77 -32.49
CA ILE A 449 8.41 32.69 -33.36
C ILE A 449 8.32 34.02 -32.59
N ASP A 450 9.31 34.86 -32.84
CA ASP A 450 9.40 36.23 -32.34
C ASP A 450 9.56 37.18 -33.52
N SER A 451 8.76 38.25 -33.56
CA SER A 451 8.81 39.21 -34.67
C SER A 451 8.81 40.64 -34.14
N PRO A 452 9.90 41.41 -34.39
CA PRO A 452 9.94 42.84 -34.10
C PRO A 452 8.81 43.62 -34.79
N LEU A 453 8.38 43.15 -35.97
CA LEU A 453 7.28 43.73 -36.74
C LEU A 453 5.94 43.56 -36.01
N ILE A 454 5.69 42.41 -35.38
CA ILE A 454 4.46 42.16 -34.60
C ILE A 454 4.49 42.94 -33.29
N LYS A 455 5.64 42.94 -32.59
CA LYS A 455 5.85 43.67 -31.33
C LYS A 455 5.63 45.18 -31.46
N LYS A 456 5.87 45.77 -32.65
CA LYS A 456 5.62 47.19 -32.93
C LYS A 456 4.13 47.60 -32.83
N TYR A 457 3.19 46.68 -33.07
CA TYR A 457 1.76 47.00 -33.14
C TYR A 457 0.91 46.33 -32.04
N SER A 458 1.47 45.35 -31.32
CA SER A 458 0.77 44.67 -30.21
C SER A 458 1.77 43.96 -29.30
N ASP A 459 1.70 44.24 -27.99
CA ASP A 459 2.50 43.58 -26.93
C ASP A 459 1.68 42.51 -26.17
N LEU A 460 0.59 42.03 -26.77
CA LEU A 460 -0.30 41.01 -26.21
C LEU A 460 0.26 39.58 -26.29
N TYR A 461 1.46 39.40 -26.85
CA TYR A 461 1.99 38.10 -27.32
C TYR A 461 3.45 37.94 -26.90
N GLU A 462 3.73 37.01 -25.99
CA GLU A 462 5.10 36.53 -25.79
C GLU A 462 5.55 35.67 -27.00
N PRO A 463 6.86 35.58 -27.27
CA PRO A 463 7.38 34.74 -28.34
C PRO A 463 6.92 33.27 -28.23
N VAL A 464 6.36 32.72 -29.30
CA VAL A 464 5.77 31.37 -29.30
C VAL A 464 6.82 30.32 -29.63
N ARG A 465 6.89 29.27 -28.81
CA ARG A 465 7.80 28.14 -29.03
C ARG A 465 7.22 27.16 -30.05
N PHE A 466 7.83 27.10 -31.23
CA PHE A 466 7.47 26.19 -32.30
C PHE A 466 8.47 25.04 -32.40
N MET A 467 8.02 23.80 -32.18
CA MET A 467 8.86 22.60 -32.31
C MET A 467 9.05 22.23 -33.78
N HIS A 468 9.86 23.02 -34.48
CA HIS A 468 9.98 22.99 -35.94
C HIS A 468 10.45 21.63 -36.46
N SER A 469 11.44 20.97 -35.83
CA SER A 469 11.89 19.64 -36.26
C SER A 469 10.82 18.55 -36.14
N LYS A 470 9.91 18.64 -35.16
CA LYS A 470 8.81 17.68 -35.03
C LYS A 470 7.82 17.83 -36.18
N HIS A 471 7.47 19.06 -36.52
CA HIS A 471 6.57 19.35 -37.64
C HIS A 471 7.21 19.00 -38.98
N ALA A 472 8.49 19.35 -39.19
CA ALA A 472 9.24 18.99 -40.39
C ALA A 472 9.36 17.47 -40.58
N ASN A 473 9.60 16.72 -39.50
CA ASN A 473 9.67 15.24 -39.54
C ASN A 473 8.32 14.58 -39.84
N VAL A 474 7.21 15.15 -39.37
CA VAL A 474 5.87 14.60 -39.62
C VAL A 474 5.40 14.92 -41.03
N LEU A 475 5.59 16.16 -41.48
CA LEU A 475 5.09 16.62 -42.77
C LEU A 475 5.94 16.09 -43.93
N GLY A 476 7.24 15.92 -43.74
CA GLY A 476 8.17 15.42 -44.78
C GLY A 476 8.36 16.37 -45.98
N ASP A 477 7.50 17.38 -46.12
CA ASP A 477 7.54 18.42 -47.14
C ASP A 477 7.48 19.82 -46.50
N CYS A 478 8.62 20.51 -46.54
CA CYS A 478 8.76 21.86 -46.00
C CYS A 478 7.91 22.90 -46.75
N THR A 479 7.49 22.63 -47.99
CA THR A 479 6.71 23.58 -48.81
C THR A 479 5.25 23.70 -48.39
N ILE A 480 4.78 22.81 -47.51
CA ILE A 480 3.48 22.95 -46.85
C ILE A 480 3.44 24.23 -46.00
N CYS A 481 4.54 24.52 -45.30
CA CYS A 481 4.66 25.73 -44.47
C CYS A 481 5.40 26.87 -45.18
N HIS A 482 6.37 26.53 -46.04
CA HIS A 482 7.16 27.48 -46.83
C HIS A 482 6.72 27.47 -48.30
N HIS A 483 5.44 27.76 -48.50
CA HIS A 483 4.72 27.55 -49.75
C HIS A 483 5.11 28.50 -50.89
N ARG A 484 5.81 29.60 -50.60
CA ARG A 484 6.22 30.61 -51.58
C ARG A 484 7.63 31.14 -51.29
N MET A 485 8.32 31.53 -52.35
CA MET A 485 9.65 32.14 -52.32
C MET A 485 9.62 33.46 -53.07
N ALA A 486 10.05 34.55 -52.42
CA ALA A 486 10.26 35.83 -53.09
C ALA A 486 11.37 35.70 -54.15
N GLU A 487 11.13 36.21 -55.36
CA GLU A 487 12.13 36.19 -56.44
C GLU A 487 13.09 37.39 -56.36
N LYS A 488 12.65 38.49 -55.74
CA LYS A 488 13.40 39.74 -55.51
C LYS A 488 13.12 40.28 -54.11
N ALA A 489 13.96 41.19 -53.60
CA ALA A 489 13.85 41.71 -52.23
C ALA A 489 12.54 42.47 -51.94
N ASP A 490 11.88 42.99 -52.98
CA ASP A 490 10.61 43.72 -52.95
C ASP A 490 9.40 42.86 -53.34
N ASP A 491 9.61 41.60 -53.76
CA ASP A 491 8.54 40.68 -54.14
C ASP A 491 7.83 40.12 -52.90
N ARG A 492 6.62 40.64 -52.64
CA ARG A 492 5.75 40.20 -51.53
C ARG A 492 4.76 39.12 -51.92
N TYR A 493 4.56 38.89 -53.22
CA TYR A 493 3.61 37.88 -53.69
C TYR A 493 4.26 36.50 -53.69
N GLY A 494 5.54 36.42 -54.06
CA GLY A 494 6.37 35.22 -54.06
C GLY A 494 5.88 34.14 -55.04
N LYS A 495 6.80 33.38 -55.61
CA LYS A 495 6.45 32.23 -56.47
C LYS A 495 6.20 30.98 -55.63
N LYS A 496 5.14 30.24 -55.94
CA LYS A 496 4.91 28.92 -55.32
C LYS A 496 6.10 27.99 -55.59
N VAL A 497 6.48 27.22 -54.59
CA VAL A 497 7.61 26.29 -54.70
C VAL A 497 7.23 24.89 -54.24
N THR A 498 7.87 23.90 -54.84
CA THR A 498 7.77 22.49 -54.45
C THR A 498 9.07 21.99 -53.85
N LEU A 499 9.01 20.93 -53.05
CA LEU A 499 10.20 20.33 -52.44
C LEU A 499 11.21 19.84 -53.49
N ALA A 500 10.71 19.36 -54.64
CA ALA A 500 11.54 18.93 -55.76
C ALA A 500 12.35 20.10 -56.34
N GLU A 501 11.71 21.27 -56.53
CA GLU A 501 12.38 22.47 -57.03
C GLU A 501 13.40 23.02 -56.02
N LEU A 502 13.09 22.99 -54.71
CA LEU A 502 14.01 23.42 -53.67
C LEU A 502 15.25 22.52 -53.61
N ARG A 503 15.06 21.20 -53.74
CA ARG A 503 16.16 20.22 -53.81
C ARG A 503 17.00 20.38 -55.07
N GLN A 504 16.37 20.54 -56.23
CA GLN A 504 17.06 20.74 -57.51
C GLN A 504 17.90 22.02 -57.51
N LYS A 505 17.37 23.11 -56.92
CA LYS A 505 18.05 24.42 -56.84
C LYS A 505 18.94 24.57 -55.61
N LYS A 506 18.98 23.58 -54.71
CA LYS A 506 19.67 23.60 -53.41
C LYS A 506 19.41 24.89 -52.61
N LYS A 507 18.16 25.39 -52.62
CA LYS A 507 17.77 26.61 -51.92
C LYS A 507 17.03 26.30 -50.63
N LEU A 508 17.34 27.04 -49.57
CA LEU A 508 16.60 26.96 -48.31
C LEU A 508 15.22 27.62 -48.46
N PRO A 509 14.18 27.09 -47.79
CA PRO A 509 12.88 27.74 -47.75
C PRO A 509 12.97 29.11 -47.04
N ALA A 510 12.22 30.10 -47.54
CA ALA A 510 12.17 31.45 -46.98
C ALA A 510 11.18 31.53 -45.80
N ASP A 511 11.44 32.41 -44.85
CA ASP A 511 10.55 32.65 -43.72
C ASP A 511 9.25 33.36 -44.14
N CYS A 512 8.21 33.31 -43.29
CA CYS A 512 6.94 33.96 -43.61
C CYS A 512 7.07 35.49 -43.71
N HIS A 513 8.05 36.10 -43.03
CA HIS A 513 8.26 37.55 -43.07
C HIS A 513 8.74 38.02 -44.46
N SER A 514 9.48 37.20 -45.20
CA SER A 514 9.94 37.54 -46.55
C SER A 514 8.81 38.03 -47.45
N CYS A 515 7.61 37.43 -47.36
CA CYS A 515 6.45 37.77 -48.18
C CYS A 515 5.35 38.51 -47.39
N HIS A 516 5.20 38.23 -46.08
CA HIS A 516 4.15 38.84 -45.27
C HIS A 516 4.65 40.01 -44.41
N GLY A 517 3.98 41.15 -44.54
CA GLY A 517 4.32 42.42 -43.88
C GLY A 517 3.28 42.90 -42.88
N LYS A 518 3.07 44.23 -42.85
CA LYS A 518 2.09 44.90 -41.97
C LYS A 518 0.67 44.40 -42.23
N PRO A 519 -0.21 44.34 -41.22
CA PRO A 519 -1.62 44.05 -41.43
C PRO A 519 -2.27 45.19 -42.25
N PHE A 520 -3.20 44.82 -43.14
CA PHE A 520 -3.99 45.74 -43.97
C PHE A 520 -3.14 46.73 -44.79
N ASP A 521 -2.13 46.23 -45.52
CA ASP A 521 -1.35 47.08 -46.43
C ASP A 521 -2.21 47.58 -47.59
N PRO A 522 -2.44 48.90 -47.75
CA PRO A 522 -3.28 49.43 -48.82
C PRO A 522 -2.75 49.11 -50.22
N ALA A 523 -1.44 48.90 -50.36
CA ALA A 523 -0.82 48.53 -51.63
C ALA A 523 -1.00 47.05 -52.00
N HIS A 524 -1.31 46.20 -51.01
CA HIS A 524 -1.36 44.74 -51.16
C HIS A 524 -2.46 44.14 -50.28
N LEU A 525 -3.71 44.55 -50.53
CA LEU A 525 -4.89 44.17 -49.72
C LEU A 525 -5.23 42.68 -49.82
N ASP A 526 -4.76 42.00 -50.87
CA ASP A 526 -4.93 40.58 -51.14
C ASP A 526 -3.96 39.70 -50.32
N ILE A 527 -2.95 40.29 -49.70
CA ILE A 527 -1.93 39.58 -48.92
C ILE A 527 -2.22 39.75 -47.42
N PRO A 528 -2.44 38.66 -46.64
CA PRO A 528 -2.63 38.79 -45.21
C PRO A 528 -1.34 39.28 -44.53
N GLY A 529 -1.48 40.13 -43.51
CA GLY A 529 -0.35 40.52 -42.67
C GLY A 529 0.29 39.31 -41.96
N LEU A 530 1.55 39.45 -41.54
CA LEU A 530 2.38 38.35 -40.99
C LEU A 530 1.68 37.56 -39.87
N LYS A 531 1.00 38.25 -38.96
CA LYS A 531 0.25 37.62 -37.87
C LYS A 531 -0.92 36.79 -38.38
N ALA A 532 -1.66 37.25 -39.39
CA ALA A 532 -2.79 36.51 -39.95
C ALA A 532 -2.32 35.30 -40.78
N ALA A 533 -1.17 35.41 -41.44
CA ALA A 533 -0.55 34.31 -42.18
C ALA A 533 -0.16 33.13 -41.26
N TYR A 534 0.51 33.39 -40.14
CA TYR A 534 0.83 32.36 -39.14
C TYR A 534 -0.43 31.65 -38.62
N HIS A 535 -1.47 32.40 -38.26
CA HIS A 535 -2.67 31.81 -37.69
C HIS A 535 -3.48 30.98 -38.69
N ARG A 536 -3.67 31.46 -39.93
CA ARG A 536 -4.42 30.71 -40.96
C ARG A 536 -3.78 29.35 -41.21
N LEU A 537 -2.48 29.34 -41.49
CA LEU A 537 -1.76 28.11 -41.82
C LEU A 537 -1.75 27.10 -40.66
N CYS A 538 -1.50 27.56 -39.43
CA CYS A 538 -1.51 26.68 -38.26
C CYS A 538 -2.92 26.16 -37.93
N MET A 539 -3.94 27.03 -37.96
CA MET A 539 -5.31 26.66 -37.59
C MET A 539 -5.97 25.75 -38.64
N ASP A 540 -5.73 25.97 -39.93
CA ASP A 540 -6.31 25.14 -40.99
C ASP A 540 -5.76 23.71 -40.91
N CYS A 541 -4.45 23.54 -40.67
CA CYS A 541 -3.83 22.23 -40.48
C CYS A 541 -4.34 21.51 -39.22
N HIS A 542 -4.52 22.23 -38.11
CA HIS A 542 -5.05 21.64 -36.88
C HIS A 542 -6.54 21.30 -36.98
N LYS A 543 -7.34 22.10 -37.71
CA LYS A 543 -8.77 21.83 -37.96
C LYS A 543 -8.99 20.66 -38.92
N GLU A 544 -8.21 20.52 -39.99
CA GLU A 544 -8.32 19.37 -40.90
C GLU A 544 -7.93 18.05 -40.20
N ALA A 545 -6.92 18.07 -39.33
CA ALA A 545 -6.56 16.92 -38.51
C ALA A 545 -7.67 16.48 -37.53
N GLU A 546 -8.59 17.38 -37.16
CA GLU A 546 -9.75 17.07 -36.30
C GLU A 546 -10.92 16.39 -37.05
N GLN A 547 -10.96 16.40 -38.39
CA GLN A 547 -12.15 16.01 -39.17
C GLN A 547 -12.20 14.56 -39.67
N THR A 548 -11.19 13.69 -39.47
CA THR A 548 -11.25 12.30 -39.98
C THR A 548 -11.69 11.29 -38.93
N THR A 549 -12.99 11.00 -38.91
CA THR A 549 -13.56 9.79 -38.28
C THR A 549 -13.91 8.75 -39.36
N HIS A 550 -13.13 7.67 -39.39
CA HIS A 550 -13.43 6.30 -39.82
C HIS A 550 -14.15 5.93 -41.14
N ILE A 551 -14.51 6.81 -42.08
CA ILE A 551 -15.20 6.37 -43.30
C ILE A 551 -14.70 7.11 -44.55
N ARG A 552 -13.61 6.61 -45.17
CA ARG A 552 -13.32 6.61 -46.63
C ARG A 552 -11.83 6.38 -46.92
N GLY A 553 -11.49 5.22 -47.47
CA GLY A 553 -10.25 4.95 -48.21
C GLY A 553 -8.93 4.94 -47.42
N PRO A 554 -7.85 4.39 -48.00
CA PRO A 554 -6.56 4.31 -47.33
C PRO A 554 -5.87 5.69 -47.33
N VAL A 555 -5.67 6.25 -46.14
CA VAL A 555 -4.76 7.39 -45.91
C VAL A 555 -3.34 6.84 -45.87
N THR A 556 -2.53 7.18 -46.87
CA THR A 556 -1.18 6.62 -47.08
C THR A 556 -0.10 7.22 -46.19
N TYR A 557 -0.39 8.23 -45.35
CA TYR A 557 0.55 8.73 -44.33
C TYR A 557 -0.21 9.21 -43.08
N SER A 558 -0.27 8.36 -42.05
CA SER A 558 -0.86 8.67 -40.75
C SER A 558 0.13 8.32 -39.64
N ALA A 559 0.75 9.33 -39.05
CA ALA A 559 1.56 9.18 -37.86
C ALA A 559 1.15 10.21 -36.81
N MET A 560 -0.14 10.25 -36.43
CA MET A 560 -0.55 10.92 -35.21
C MET A 560 -1.88 10.46 -34.59
N VAL A 561 -2.36 9.23 -34.86
CA VAL A 561 -3.43 8.64 -34.03
C VAL A 561 -3.30 7.11 -34.01
N ARG A 562 -2.67 6.56 -32.97
CA ARG A 562 -2.92 5.17 -32.54
C ARG A 562 -3.12 5.14 -31.03
N GLY A 563 -4.40 5.12 -30.66
CA GLY A 563 -4.97 4.80 -29.35
C GLY A 563 -6.50 4.79 -29.50
N PRO A 564 -7.27 3.92 -28.83
CA PRO A 564 -8.67 3.62 -29.21
C PRO A 564 -9.69 4.71 -28.85
N VAL A 565 -9.28 5.82 -28.20
CA VAL A 565 -10.19 6.89 -27.77
C VAL A 565 -9.49 8.24 -27.99
N ALA A 566 -10.19 9.18 -28.63
CA ALA A 566 -9.70 10.53 -28.90
C ALA A 566 -9.36 11.27 -27.59
N ARG A 567 -8.22 11.97 -27.57
CA ARG A 567 -7.78 12.79 -26.43
C ARG A 567 -8.83 13.86 -26.07
N THR A 568 -9.11 14.02 -24.77
CA THR A 568 -9.94 15.11 -24.22
C THR A 568 -9.24 16.47 -24.38
N LEU A 569 -10.02 17.57 -24.34
CA LEU A 569 -9.63 18.94 -24.72
C LEU A 569 -8.33 19.46 -24.08
N ASP A 570 -7.97 18.94 -22.93
CA ASP A 570 -6.85 19.31 -22.05
C ASP A 570 -5.45 18.89 -22.55
N THR A 571 -5.35 18.12 -23.66
CA THR A 571 -4.06 17.79 -24.31
C THR A 571 -4.04 18.04 -25.82
N ARG A 572 -4.95 18.88 -26.33
CA ARG A 572 -5.01 19.26 -27.75
C ARG A 572 -4.11 20.45 -28.06
N ALA A 573 -3.69 20.59 -29.32
CA ALA A 573 -3.11 21.85 -29.76
C ALA A 573 -4.18 22.95 -29.60
N PRO A 574 -3.82 24.13 -29.05
CA PRO A 574 -4.79 25.17 -28.73
C PRO A 574 -5.47 25.69 -30.00
N THR A 575 -6.79 25.55 -30.08
CA THR A 575 -7.63 25.98 -31.21
C THR A 575 -8.25 27.37 -31.00
N ASP A 576 -7.99 28.01 -29.86
CA ASP A 576 -8.43 29.38 -29.57
C ASP A 576 -7.30 30.31 -29.11
N CYS A 577 -7.55 31.62 -29.19
CA CYS A 577 -6.57 32.66 -28.91
C CYS A 577 -6.23 32.81 -27.41
N LEU A 578 -7.11 32.40 -26.50
CA LEU A 578 -6.96 32.62 -25.05
C LEU A 578 -6.13 31.50 -24.39
N SER A 579 -6.10 30.33 -25.01
CA SER A 579 -5.34 29.15 -24.59
C SER A 579 -3.82 29.34 -24.69
N CYS A 580 -3.35 30.27 -25.53
CA CYS A 580 -1.93 30.67 -25.60
C CYS A 580 -1.65 32.10 -25.15
N HIS A 581 -2.66 32.97 -25.06
CA HIS A 581 -2.48 34.41 -24.79
C HIS A 581 -3.42 34.91 -23.68
N PRO A 582 -3.04 34.70 -22.42
CA PRO A 582 -3.90 35.03 -21.30
C PRO A 582 -3.70 36.48 -20.79
N LYS A 583 -4.80 37.22 -20.58
CA LYS A 583 -4.88 38.62 -20.09
C LYS A 583 -4.10 38.87 -18.79
N ASN A 584 -3.57 40.10 -18.61
CA ASN A 584 -3.07 40.56 -17.31
C ASN A 584 -4.13 40.38 -16.22
N VAL A 585 -3.74 39.71 -15.13
CA VAL A 585 -4.56 39.60 -13.92
C VAL A 585 -4.66 41.02 -13.34
N PRO A 586 -5.87 41.55 -13.08
CA PRO A 586 -6.02 42.83 -12.40
C PRO A 586 -5.29 42.86 -11.05
N ASP A 587 -4.79 44.02 -10.65
CA ASP A 587 -4.15 44.21 -9.34
C ASP A 587 -5.19 44.07 -8.22
N HIS A 588 -5.19 42.91 -7.56
CA HIS A 588 -6.14 42.59 -6.50
C HIS A 588 -5.91 43.40 -5.22
N GLY A 589 -4.75 44.01 -5.04
CA GLY A 589 -4.48 44.94 -3.94
C GLY A 589 -5.39 46.17 -3.99
N LYS A 590 -5.86 46.54 -5.19
CA LYS A 590 -6.80 47.66 -5.41
C LYS A 590 -8.28 47.24 -5.37
N LEU A 591 -8.55 45.94 -5.50
CA LEU A 591 -9.90 45.40 -5.67
C LEU A 591 -10.42 44.72 -4.39
N VAL A 592 -9.55 44.12 -3.59
CA VAL A 592 -9.92 43.47 -2.32
C VAL A 592 -10.11 44.53 -1.24
N LYS A 593 -11.36 44.78 -0.87
CA LYS A 593 -11.77 45.81 0.11
C LYS A 593 -12.13 45.24 1.50
N LEU A 594 -11.53 44.11 1.87
CA LEU A 594 -11.71 43.48 3.19
C LEU A 594 -11.01 44.32 4.28
N LYS A 595 -11.60 44.40 5.48
CA LYS A 595 -11.05 45.17 6.62
C LYS A 595 -10.71 44.24 7.79
N GLY A 596 -9.71 44.63 8.59
CA GLY A 596 -9.32 43.90 9.80
C GLY A 596 -8.70 42.53 9.52
N LYS A 597 -9.03 41.53 10.33
CA LYS A 597 -8.62 40.13 10.15
C LYS A 597 -9.81 39.31 9.59
N PRO A 598 -10.02 39.30 8.25
CA PRO A 598 -11.13 38.55 7.67
C PRO A 598 -10.96 37.05 7.89
N ASP A 599 -12.07 36.33 8.06
CA ASP A 599 -12.07 34.86 8.09
C ASP A 599 -12.06 34.27 6.67
N ALA A 600 -11.65 33.00 6.54
CA ALA A 600 -11.48 32.34 5.25
C ALA A 600 -12.76 32.30 4.38
N LEU A 601 -13.93 32.12 4.99
CA LEU A 601 -15.20 32.08 4.26
C LEU A 601 -15.58 33.47 3.75
N SER A 602 -15.30 34.52 4.53
CA SER A 602 -15.52 35.92 4.11
C SER A 602 -14.63 36.31 2.92
N VAL A 603 -13.38 35.82 2.88
CA VAL A 603 -12.46 36.05 1.76
C VAL A 603 -13.00 35.40 0.49
N THR A 604 -13.36 34.12 0.54
CA THR A 604 -13.97 33.42 -0.61
C THR A 604 -15.27 34.10 -1.04
N GLY A 605 -16.12 34.51 -0.10
CA GLY A 605 -17.33 35.28 -0.39
C GLY A 605 -17.05 36.57 -1.18
N SER A 606 -15.98 37.30 -0.82
CA SER A 606 -15.53 38.47 -1.57
C SER A 606 -15.06 38.12 -2.98
N CYS A 607 -14.30 37.03 -3.16
CA CYS A 607 -13.88 36.59 -4.49
C CYS A 607 -15.07 36.22 -5.37
N LEU A 608 -16.04 35.50 -4.83
CA LEU A 608 -17.24 35.04 -5.54
C LEU A 608 -18.14 36.19 -6.00
N SER A 609 -18.07 37.37 -5.38
CA SER A 609 -18.80 38.57 -5.85
C SER A 609 -18.41 38.98 -7.27
N CYS A 610 -17.18 38.64 -7.71
CA CYS A 610 -16.69 38.87 -9.07
C CYS A 610 -16.47 37.58 -9.88
N HIS A 611 -16.30 36.43 -9.21
CA HIS A 611 -15.91 35.14 -9.80
C HIS A 611 -16.94 34.02 -9.58
N GLU A 612 -18.23 34.38 -9.54
CA GLU A 612 -19.31 33.43 -9.27
C GLU A 612 -19.34 32.26 -10.29
N LYS A 613 -19.06 32.55 -11.57
CA LYS A 613 -19.08 31.54 -12.65
C LYS A 613 -17.95 30.52 -12.47
N GLU A 614 -16.77 31.00 -12.11
CA GLU A 614 -15.61 30.16 -11.82
C GLU A 614 -15.89 29.32 -10.56
N GLY A 615 -16.46 29.90 -9.50
CA GLY A 615 -16.91 29.19 -8.31
C GLY A 615 -17.87 28.04 -8.63
N LYS A 616 -18.91 28.30 -9.45
CA LYS A 616 -19.86 27.28 -9.94
C LYS A 616 -19.18 26.18 -10.75
N SER A 617 -18.09 26.51 -11.45
CA SER A 617 -17.32 25.54 -12.24
C SER A 617 -16.50 24.64 -11.32
N ILE A 618 -15.88 25.18 -10.26
CA ILE A 618 -15.10 24.41 -9.28
C ILE A 618 -15.95 23.31 -8.63
N LEU A 619 -17.21 23.57 -8.31
CA LEU A 619 -18.11 22.57 -7.71
C LEU A 619 -18.24 21.29 -8.56
N LYS A 620 -17.96 21.35 -9.86
CA LYS A 620 -18.05 20.22 -10.79
C LYS A 620 -16.71 19.51 -11.02
N THR A 621 -15.63 20.00 -10.39
CA THR A 621 -14.27 19.48 -10.61
C THR A 621 -13.96 18.29 -9.73
N SER A 622 -13.00 17.46 -10.17
CA SER A 622 -12.49 16.34 -9.38
C SER A 622 -11.74 16.78 -8.12
N HIS A 623 -11.14 17.99 -8.12
CA HIS A 623 -10.47 18.54 -6.94
C HIS A 623 -11.47 18.87 -5.83
N TRP A 624 -12.65 19.42 -6.20
CA TRP A 624 -13.73 19.71 -5.24
C TRP A 624 -14.45 18.45 -4.77
N ASN A 625 -14.85 17.58 -5.69
CA ASN A 625 -15.60 16.39 -5.31
C ASN A 625 -14.71 15.26 -4.76
N TRP A 626 -13.39 15.38 -4.93
CA TRP A 626 -12.44 14.28 -4.67
C TRP A 626 -12.90 12.96 -5.27
N HIS A 627 -13.48 13.09 -6.45
CA HIS A 627 -14.17 12.07 -7.22
C HIS A 627 -14.20 12.54 -8.67
N GLY A 628 -13.77 11.69 -9.60
CA GLY A 628 -13.75 12.03 -11.01
C GLY A 628 -13.36 10.84 -11.88
N PRO A 629 -13.31 11.01 -13.20
CA PRO A 629 -13.01 9.93 -14.11
C PRO A 629 -11.62 9.36 -13.81
N SER A 630 -11.47 8.04 -13.97
CA SER A 630 -10.18 7.36 -13.88
C SER A 630 -9.66 7.12 -15.30
N PRO A 631 -8.94 8.08 -15.92
CA PRO A 631 -8.61 8.04 -17.36
C PRO A 631 -7.68 6.89 -17.78
N TYR A 632 -7.28 6.01 -16.86
CA TYR A 632 -6.32 4.93 -17.10
C TYR A 632 -6.72 3.58 -16.50
N THR A 633 -7.99 3.39 -16.09
CA THR A 633 -8.48 2.08 -15.67
C THR A 633 -8.95 1.25 -16.88
N LEU A 634 -8.10 0.29 -17.30
CA LEU A 634 -8.43 -0.70 -18.31
C LEU A 634 -9.56 -1.63 -17.82
N GLY A 635 -10.57 -1.92 -18.65
CA GLY A 635 -11.70 -2.81 -18.32
C GLY A 635 -12.88 -2.14 -17.60
N HIS A 636 -12.86 -0.81 -17.46
CA HIS A 636 -13.99 0.01 -17.00
C HIS A 636 -14.31 1.10 -18.03
N GLU A 637 -14.55 0.69 -19.28
CA GLU A 637 -14.97 1.62 -20.35
C GLU A 637 -16.35 2.24 -20.04
N ASN A 638 -17.10 1.68 -19.09
CA ASN A 638 -18.23 2.32 -18.44
C ASN A 638 -17.74 3.20 -17.29
N ARG A 639 -17.90 4.51 -17.45
CA ARG A 639 -17.53 5.59 -16.51
C ARG A 639 -17.85 5.25 -15.04
N ILE A 640 -16.85 4.75 -14.30
CA ILE A 640 -16.87 4.72 -12.83
C ILE A 640 -15.93 5.82 -12.35
N ASP A 641 -16.51 6.93 -11.91
CA ASP A 641 -15.76 8.00 -11.27
C ASP A 641 -15.21 7.47 -9.92
N MET A 642 -13.95 7.75 -9.61
CA MET A 642 -13.22 7.30 -8.43
C MET A 642 -12.56 8.48 -7.73
N GLY A 643 -12.33 8.36 -6.42
CA GLY A 643 -11.40 9.27 -5.73
C GLY A 643 -11.36 9.10 -4.21
N LYS A 644 -10.65 10.02 -3.53
CA LYS A 644 -10.34 9.95 -2.10
C LYS A 644 -11.58 10.01 -1.20
N ALA A 645 -12.67 10.58 -1.69
CA ALA A 645 -13.93 10.68 -0.96
C ALA A 645 -14.74 9.37 -0.91
N THR A 646 -14.41 8.41 -1.78
CA THR A 646 -15.27 7.24 -2.05
C THR A 646 -14.49 5.93 -1.86
N ASN A 647 -13.95 5.36 -2.95
CA ASN A 647 -13.54 3.96 -3.01
C ASN A 647 -12.02 3.77 -2.98
N THR A 648 -11.24 4.85 -2.89
CA THR A 648 -9.77 4.77 -2.90
C THR A 648 -9.21 4.78 -1.49
N ILE A 649 -8.37 3.78 -1.21
CA ILE A 649 -7.59 3.66 0.03
C ILE A 649 -6.14 4.01 -0.32
N ASN A 650 -5.48 4.83 0.49
CA ASN A 650 -4.06 5.13 0.32
C ASN A 650 -3.25 4.52 1.47
N ASN A 651 -1.99 4.13 1.22
CA ASN A 651 -1.15 3.44 2.21
C ASN A 651 -0.79 4.25 3.46
N PHE A 652 -1.14 5.53 3.55
CA PHE A 652 -0.77 6.38 4.69
C PHE A 652 -1.97 6.75 5.57
N CYS A 653 -2.94 7.49 5.02
CA CYS A 653 -4.16 7.84 5.75
C CYS A 653 -5.26 6.78 5.65
N ILE A 654 -5.02 5.67 4.94
CA ILE A 654 -5.98 4.60 4.66
C ILE A 654 -7.23 5.15 3.97
N ASN A 655 -8.23 5.61 4.70
CA ASN A 655 -9.48 6.13 4.18
C ASN A 655 -9.90 7.42 4.92
N LEU A 656 -10.87 8.12 4.35
CA LEU A 656 -11.40 9.35 4.90
C LEU A 656 -12.19 9.12 6.21
N THR A 657 -12.97 8.04 6.26
CA THR A 657 -13.93 7.72 7.33
C THR A 657 -13.30 7.58 8.72
N GLY A 658 -12.01 7.20 8.80
CA GLY A 658 -11.29 7.07 10.07
C GLY A 658 -10.64 8.35 10.61
N ASN A 659 -10.47 9.40 9.80
CA ASN A 659 -9.79 10.64 10.25
C ASN A 659 -10.08 11.85 9.33
N TRP A 660 -11.35 12.28 9.31
CA TRP A 660 -11.81 13.36 8.42
C TRP A 660 -10.97 14.65 8.53
N PRO A 661 -10.82 15.31 9.70
CA PRO A 661 -10.19 16.63 9.75
C PRO A 661 -8.73 16.62 9.28
N ARG A 662 -8.01 15.53 9.54
CA ARG A 662 -6.62 15.37 9.07
C ARG A 662 -6.58 15.06 7.58
N CYS A 663 -7.44 14.18 7.10
CA CYS A 663 -7.44 13.79 5.69
C CYS A 663 -7.85 14.97 4.79
N THR A 664 -8.90 15.70 5.18
CA THR A 664 -9.47 16.83 4.43
C THR A 664 -8.64 18.10 4.54
N SER A 665 -7.60 18.13 5.37
CA SER A 665 -6.61 19.21 5.33
C SER A 665 -5.96 19.38 3.95
N CYS A 666 -5.88 18.32 3.14
CA CYS A 666 -5.39 18.39 1.76
C CYS A 666 -6.47 18.74 0.72
N HIS A 667 -7.73 18.90 1.12
CA HIS A 667 -8.83 19.21 0.21
C HIS A 667 -8.81 20.69 -0.16
N ILE A 668 -9.36 21.06 -1.31
CA ILE A 668 -9.46 22.47 -1.74
C ILE A 668 -10.66 23.20 -1.12
N GLY A 669 -11.15 22.72 0.02
CA GLY A 669 -12.28 23.29 0.73
C GLY A 669 -12.00 23.55 2.21
N TYR A 670 -12.93 24.28 2.84
CA TYR A 670 -12.89 24.69 4.24
C TYR A 670 -13.96 23.97 5.06
N GLY A 671 -13.55 23.33 6.16
CA GLY A 671 -14.46 22.82 7.18
C GLY A 671 -15.05 21.44 6.89
N TRP A 672 -14.36 20.58 6.13
CA TRP A 672 -14.81 19.23 5.86
C TRP A 672 -14.47 18.28 7.01
N LYS A 673 -15.33 18.29 8.04
CA LYS A 673 -15.11 17.59 9.32
C LYS A 673 -15.66 16.17 9.37
N ASP A 674 -16.63 15.84 8.51
CA ASP A 674 -17.34 14.57 8.49
C ASP A 674 -18.11 14.41 7.16
N GLU A 675 -18.94 13.36 7.08
CA GLU A 675 -19.77 13.03 5.91
C GLU A 675 -20.88 14.04 5.60
N THR A 676 -21.21 14.95 6.53
CA THR A 676 -22.30 15.94 6.37
C THR A 676 -21.85 17.22 5.65
N PHE A 677 -20.64 17.20 5.08
CA PHE A 677 -20.09 18.36 4.39
C PHE A 677 -20.92 18.78 3.18
N ASP A 678 -21.39 20.02 3.23
CA ASP A 678 -22.13 20.62 2.12
C ASP A 678 -21.22 21.01 0.95
N PHE A 679 -21.24 20.20 -0.12
CA PHE A 679 -20.54 20.44 -1.39
C PHE A 679 -21.18 21.51 -2.28
N THR A 680 -22.32 22.08 -1.88
CA THR A 680 -23.03 23.11 -2.67
C THR A 680 -22.69 24.54 -2.24
N ASP A 681 -22.18 24.73 -1.01
CA ASP A 681 -21.76 26.05 -0.51
C ASP A 681 -20.41 26.48 -1.12
N MET A 682 -20.47 27.33 -2.15
CA MET A 682 -19.29 27.88 -2.82
C MET A 682 -18.37 28.67 -1.88
N ARG A 683 -18.86 29.22 -0.76
CA ARG A 683 -18.01 29.97 0.19
C ARG A 683 -16.99 29.07 0.87
N LYS A 684 -17.22 27.75 0.87
CA LYS A 684 -16.29 26.75 1.40
C LYS A 684 -15.16 26.41 0.43
N ILE A 685 -15.14 26.95 -0.80
CA ILE A 685 -14.02 26.79 -1.72
C ILE A 685 -12.82 27.56 -1.18
N ASP A 686 -11.67 26.88 -1.08
CA ASP A 686 -10.40 27.53 -0.79
C ASP A 686 -9.80 28.08 -2.09
N CYS A 687 -10.11 29.32 -2.44
CA CYS A 687 -9.54 29.96 -3.62
C CYS A 687 -8.04 30.28 -3.42
N LEU A 688 -7.62 30.55 -2.19
CA LEU A 688 -6.25 30.99 -1.90
C LEU A 688 -5.23 29.85 -2.05
N ILE A 689 -5.61 28.60 -1.78
CA ILE A 689 -4.73 27.44 -1.96
C ILE A 689 -4.18 27.35 -3.39
N CYS A 690 -4.97 27.76 -4.38
CA CYS A 690 -4.63 27.74 -5.80
C CYS A 690 -3.97 29.03 -6.26
N HIS A 691 -4.42 30.18 -5.73
CA HIS A 691 -4.11 31.51 -6.26
C HIS A 691 -3.05 32.29 -5.48
N ASP A 692 -2.54 31.76 -4.36
CA ASP A 692 -1.49 32.42 -3.58
C ASP A 692 -0.22 32.69 -4.40
N THR A 693 0.27 33.93 -4.38
CA THR A 693 1.60 34.26 -4.94
C THR A 693 2.61 34.70 -3.88
N THR A 694 2.19 34.84 -2.62
CA THR A 694 3.07 35.24 -1.52
C THR A 694 3.91 34.07 -1.00
N LYS A 695 3.47 32.83 -1.27
CA LYS A 695 4.04 31.58 -0.72
C LYS A 695 3.95 31.49 0.80
N THR A 696 3.06 32.27 1.41
CA THR A 696 2.85 32.26 2.87
C THR A 696 1.58 31.53 3.27
N TYR A 697 0.72 31.17 2.31
CA TYR A 697 -0.51 30.46 2.60
C TYR A 697 -0.24 29.00 2.98
N LYS A 698 -0.81 28.54 4.08
CA LYS A 698 -0.74 27.14 4.52
C LYS A 698 -1.99 26.77 5.33
N LYS A 699 -2.37 25.50 5.26
CA LYS A 699 -3.48 24.94 6.02
C LYS A 699 -3.03 24.45 7.39
N ASP A 700 -3.94 24.52 8.36
CA ASP A 700 -3.78 23.84 9.65
C ASP A 700 -4.08 22.35 9.47
N PRO A 701 -3.10 21.44 9.64
CA PRO A 701 -3.31 20.02 9.35
C PRO A 701 -4.46 19.32 10.12
N PRO A 702 -4.75 19.63 11.40
CA PRO A 702 -5.98 19.18 12.08
C PRO A 702 -7.24 20.04 11.79
N GLY A 703 -7.11 21.15 11.06
CA GLY A 703 -8.13 22.17 10.90
C GLY A 703 -9.21 21.85 9.85
N ALA A 704 -9.36 20.61 9.37
CA ALA A 704 -10.36 20.24 8.37
C ALA A 704 -10.38 21.15 7.13
N GLY A 705 -9.19 21.54 6.66
CA GLY A 705 -9.00 22.39 5.49
C GLY A 705 -8.88 23.89 5.77
N PHE A 706 -9.13 24.36 6.99
CA PHE A 706 -8.95 25.78 7.36
C PHE A 706 -7.46 26.21 7.35
N PRO A 707 -7.18 27.50 7.05
CA PRO A 707 -5.82 28.04 7.10
C PRO A 707 -5.26 28.06 8.53
N ASP A 708 -3.94 27.96 8.63
CA ASP A 708 -3.21 28.15 9.90
C ASP A 708 -3.45 29.55 10.47
N LYS A 709 -3.59 29.65 11.80
CA LYS A 709 -3.91 30.92 12.49
C LYS A 709 -2.88 32.04 12.26
N GLY A 710 -1.65 31.69 11.88
CA GLY A 710 -0.58 32.63 11.58
C GLY A 710 -0.63 33.20 10.16
N VAL A 711 -1.53 32.75 9.29
CA VAL A 711 -1.66 33.23 7.92
C VAL A 711 -2.38 34.58 7.88
N ASP A 712 -1.75 35.58 7.27
CA ASP A 712 -2.38 36.86 6.97
C ASP A 712 -3.24 36.74 5.71
N LEU A 713 -4.51 36.38 5.91
CA LEU A 713 -5.47 36.15 4.83
C LEU A 713 -5.74 37.41 3.99
N LEU A 714 -5.65 38.61 4.58
CA LEU A 714 -5.84 39.85 3.84
C LEU A 714 -4.68 40.08 2.87
N LYS A 715 -3.44 39.92 3.35
CA LYS A 715 -2.24 40.04 2.51
C LYS A 715 -2.24 39.02 1.38
N VAL A 716 -2.59 37.75 1.66
CA VAL A 716 -2.67 36.71 0.62
C VAL A 716 -3.76 37.06 -0.40
N ALA A 717 -4.95 37.46 0.04
CA ALA A 717 -6.05 37.83 -0.86
C ALA A 717 -5.72 39.02 -1.78
N GLN A 718 -4.97 40.01 -1.29
CA GLN A 718 -4.51 41.16 -2.08
C GLN A 718 -3.44 40.80 -3.11
N ASN A 719 -2.73 39.68 -2.93
CA ASN A 719 -1.63 39.23 -3.78
C ASN A 719 -1.97 37.91 -4.47
N VAL A 720 -3.23 37.73 -4.88
CA VAL A 720 -3.63 36.58 -5.69
C VAL A 720 -3.15 36.73 -7.13
N GLY A 721 -2.83 35.61 -7.76
CA GLY A 721 -2.39 35.55 -9.13
C GLY A 721 -2.73 34.22 -9.76
N ARG A 722 -2.09 33.90 -10.89
CA ARG A 722 -2.30 32.60 -11.52
C ARG A 722 -1.65 31.49 -10.69
N PRO A 723 -2.28 30.30 -10.62
CA PRO A 723 -1.66 29.16 -9.97
C PRO A 723 -0.27 28.88 -10.53
N GLY A 724 0.67 28.44 -9.70
CA GLY A 724 2.04 28.12 -10.09
C GLY A 724 2.43 26.72 -9.63
N ARG A 725 3.64 26.27 -9.98
CA ARG A 725 4.17 25.00 -9.48
C ARG A 725 4.21 24.96 -7.95
N SER A 726 4.47 26.11 -7.31
CA SER A 726 4.44 26.25 -5.86
C SER A 726 3.03 26.03 -5.27
N THR A 727 1.98 26.60 -5.86
CA THR A 727 0.61 26.44 -5.32
C THR A 727 0.05 25.03 -5.56
N CYS A 728 0.28 24.43 -6.72
CA CYS A 728 -0.11 23.03 -6.95
C CYS A 728 0.75 22.07 -6.11
N GLY A 729 2.06 22.31 -6.08
CA GLY A 729 3.04 21.45 -5.43
C GLY A 729 3.11 21.66 -3.93
N MET A 730 3.72 22.75 -3.49
CA MET A 730 4.03 23.00 -2.08
C MET A 730 2.79 22.98 -1.19
N ASN A 731 1.66 23.52 -1.66
CA ASN A 731 0.45 23.61 -0.85
C ASN A 731 -0.35 22.28 -0.81
N CYS A 732 -0.18 21.40 -1.80
CA CYS A 732 -1.05 20.21 -1.96
C CYS A 732 -0.28 18.90 -2.26
N HIS A 733 0.52 18.87 -3.33
CA HIS A 733 1.09 17.63 -3.86
C HIS A 733 2.47 17.24 -3.28
N PHE A 734 3.39 18.19 -3.10
CA PHE A 734 4.76 17.96 -2.61
C PHE A 734 4.77 17.64 -1.11
N MET A 735 4.01 18.41 -0.34
CA MET A 735 3.91 18.28 1.12
C MET A 735 2.77 17.35 1.57
N GLY A 736 2.18 16.61 0.61
CA GLY A 736 1.08 15.70 0.86
C GLY A 736 1.45 14.65 1.91
N GLY A 737 0.60 14.47 2.93
CA GLY A 737 0.86 13.51 4.01
C GLY A 737 1.62 14.09 5.21
N GLY A 738 1.91 15.39 5.25
CA GLY A 738 2.52 16.07 6.40
C GLY A 738 4.01 16.34 6.28
N GLY A 739 4.58 16.23 5.08
CA GLY A 739 5.98 16.52 4.79
C GLY A 739 6.31 16.34 3.31
N ASP A 740 7.47 16.86 2.89
CA ASP A 740 7.94 16.77 1.51
C ASP A 740 8.20 15.31 1.10
N ALA A 741 7.74 14.92 -0.09
CA ALA A 741 7.89 13.58 -0.67
C ALA A 741 7.35 12.43 0.20
N VAL A 742 6.54 12.71 1.23
CA VAL A 742 6.03 11.68 2.16
C VAL A 742 5.00 10.78 1.48
N LYS A 743 4.07 11.37 0.73
CA LYS A 743 3.00 10.64 0.03
C LYS A 743 3.33 10.29 -1.42
N HIS A 744 4.11 11.14 -2.08
CA HIS A 744 4.47 11.02 -3.49
C HIS A 744 5.98 11.19 -3.62
N GLY A 745 6.73 10.09 -3.73
CA GLY A 745 8.18 10.16 -3.91
C GLY A 745 8.59 10.80 -5.25
N ASP A 746 7.68 10.74 -6.22
CA ASP A 746 7.75 11.29 -7.56
C ASP A 746 7.31 12.77 -7.66
N MET A 747 6.62 13.31 -6.64
CA MET A 747 6.22 14.72 -6.58
C MET A 747 6.71 15.36 -5.28
N ASN A 748 7.77 16.17 -5.38
CA ASN A 748 8.43 16.80 -4.25
C ASN A 748 8.83 18.26 -4.55
N SER A 749 9.29 18.97 -3.52
CA SER A 749 9.65 20.39 -3.57
C SER A 749 10.63 20.78 -4.68
N LYS A 750 11.48 19.85 -5.16
CA LYS A 750 12.41 20.13 -6.27
C LYS A 750 11.68 20.45 -7.57
N LEU A 751 10.45 19.98 -7.75
CA LEU A 751 9.62 20.29 -8.91
C LEU A 751 9.07 21.72 -8.91
N GLU A 752 9.30 22.53 -7.86
CA GLU A 752 9.03 23.97 -7.91
C GLU A 752 9.92 24.67 -8.94
N ASN A 753 11.20 24.31 -8.98
CA ASN A 753 12.18 24.78 -9.97
C ASN A 753 13.15 23.63 -10.35
N PRO A 754 12.68 22.65 -11.14
CA PRO A 754 13.47 21.46 -11.41
C PRO A 754 14.60 21.76 -12.39
N ASP A 755 15.69 21.01 -12.26
CA ASP A 755 16.72 20.92 -13.29
C ASP A 755 16.24 19.99 -14.42
N LYS A 756 16.76 20.15 -15.64
CA LYS A 756 16.52 19.24 -16.77
C LYS A 756 16.77 17.77 -16.43
N SER A 757 17.78 17.48 -15.59
CA SER A 757 18.09 16.14 -15.11
C SER A 757 17.00 15.55 -14.22
N CYS A 758 16.21 16.40 -13.56
CA CYS A 758 15.05 16.02 -12.76
C CYS A 758 13.82 15.78 -13.63
N ASP A 759 13.54 16.69 -14.56
CA ASP A 759 12.47 16.53 -15.56
C ASP A 759 12.80 17.34 -16.82
N VAL A 760 12.89 16.69 -17.97
CA VAL A 760 13.28 17.35 -19.23
C VAL A 760 12.24 18.35 -19.74
N HIS A 761 10.98 18.18 -19.37
CA HIS A 761 9.86 19.02 -19.78
C HIS A 761 9.67 20.20 -18.82
N MET A 762 9.68 19.94 -17.51
CA MET A 762 9.49 20.98 -16.49
C MET A 762 10.80 21.70 -16.13
N GLY A 763 11.95 21.11 -16.45
CA GLY A 763 13.27 21.63 -16.14
C GLY A 763 13.44 23.07 -16.60
N SER A 764 14.06 23.89 -15.76
CA SER A 764 14.30 25.31 -16.04
C SER A 764 15.08 25.51 -17.34
N LYS A 765 14.94 26.69 -17.97
CA LYS A 765 15.71 26.99 -19.19
C LYS A 765 17.21 27.02 -18.90
N GLU A 766 17.57 27.50 -17.72
CA GLU A 766 18.95 27.62 -17.23
C GLU A 766 19.63 26.25 -17.12
N SER A 767 18.86 25.20 -16.82
CA SER A 767 19.32 23.81 -16.81
C SER A 767 19.21 23.10 -18.18
N GLY A 768 18.73 23.80 -19.21
CA GLY A 768 18.54 23.26 -20.56
C GLY A 768 17.26 22.43 -20.75
N GLY A 769 16.27 22.59 -19.87
CA GLY A 769 14.93 22.00 -19.95
C GLY A 769 13.92 22.88 -20.71
N LEU A 770 12.67 22.42 -20.81
CA LEU A 770 11.62 23.11 -21.59
C LEU A 770 10.79 24.10 -20.77
N ASP A 771 10.91 24.12 -19.45
CA ASP A 771 10.19 24.98 -18.51
C ASP A 771 8.65 24.96 -18.70
N PHE A 772 8.10 23.77 -18.91
CA PHE A 772 6.64 23.58 -19.00
C PHE A 772 5.98 23.72 -17.64
N ARG A 773 4.88 24.48 -17.57
CA ARG A 773 4.12 24.68 -16.34
C ARG A 773 3.03 23.62 -16.24
N CYS A 774 2.81 23.08 -15.03
CA CYS A 774 1.67 22.22 -14.72
C CYS A 774 0.41 23.08 -14.59
N GLN A 775 -0.12 23.54 -15.72
CA GLN A 775 -1.38 24.27 -15.81
C GLN A 775 -2.10 23.73 -17.05
N THR A 776 -3.33 23.25 -16.85
CA THR A 776 -4.31 23.02 -17.91
C THR A 776 -4.97 24.32 -18.30
#